data_AF-A0A0R3RI27-F1
#
_entry.id   AF-A0A0R3RI27-F1
#
_cell.length_a   1.000
_cell.length_b   1.000
_cell.length_c   1.000
_cell.angle_alpha   90.00
_cell.angle_beta   90.00
_cell.angle_gamma   90.00
#
_symmetry.space_group_name_H-M   'P 1'
#
loop_
_entity.id
_entity.type
_entity.pdbx_description
1 polymer ?
#
loop_
_entity_poly.entity_id
_entity_poly.type
_entity_poly.pdbx_seq_one_letter_code
_entity_poly.pdbx_strand_id
1 'polypeptide(L)'
;MTESFREMFGYLSNEFKECSPSSRLQSISPHITSNGTRSPRRKSKSPQPLDNSTERCGNCSPQANVIRDSRPDIIAWPTPPNVQSGNGNNNQGSSSEESTKLFSILKVASSTAPRGRESELKKKIQTLEDTVAEYERQKYNVMGTFSEYRERVAERERKLEAEYSSRIIALSEEVLGAKKDFEARMKSFQALQDKFEREKEQALEKLRQEHQKEIQLLEQRFSESQLLNLEQKYMIEIQRLEEERKSLKAEKERLGETFEMKLRRAQSLYETELTAAKMLYSKELEALRDHEEALKEELLARQDEFHDRLQELQDQTKRSREELATCKNEVTALEKRLLVKEAEVVAISKELEEARNETNDSLRKLSQVEIELQEAKQQYRQQEEELQRKSNLLNIVETAKSKLEAFIRDLQAEVKALKNKVEFLEKERENLQSQSESQTKLQNSQVNALEAVLESVTKEKESTKDHYESLLVRERQQAEEREYAMKKEFSSKLNELESQYNSLKDHLEHNTKRNVEQEICDVKEENRSLLTEVDALKHKLDLLVESNDDNNGTVRKIKQLIDESDQMKKEVEKYKELLNKKEMEIKKLEQFEWQRISNDELSFAKDEIGLQVMDSDGYLEREEEVKKLKSEIAKLLAEKEDVAVLNENLMKLKSENEELINKLKDSNMQDPSDIRSSEQARSDREQRMSDEESYLEQRSTEISEMNEKRLREEFQAQLEERVEEETLKVTSRYEMEIKEAKNSANQKVIFPSMLLKSCLEQLSAIKSSILGIDLIFKTFLNFRSISMIQTSVFKILEFQRTFRY
;
A
#
# COMPACT_ATOMS: atom_id res chain seq x y z
N MET A 1 5.44 -2.57 37.28
CA MET A 1 5.51 -3.67 36.30
C MET A 1 4.20 -4.42 36.42
N THR A 2 3.46 -4.53 35.34
CA THR A 2 2.01 -4.79 35.35
C THR A 2 1.63 -5.80 34.27
N GLU A 3 0.53 -6.52 34.49
CA GLU A 3 0.03 -7.56 33.60
C GLU A 3 -0.34 -7.00 32.22
N SER A 4 0.25 -7.55 31.15
CA SER A 4 -0.29 -7.53 29.79
C SER A 4 0.46 -8.53 28.90
N PHE A 5 -0.15 -8.90 27.77
CA PHE A 5 0.44 -9.61 26.63
C PHE A 5 0.98 -11.05 26.84
N ARG A 6 0.08 -12.03 27.06
CA ARG A 6 0.16 -13.32 26.32
C ARG A 6 -1.16 -14.11 26.21
N GLU A 7 -2.29 -13.45 25.98
CA GLU A 7 -3.54 -14.19 25.69
C GLU A 7 -4.38 -13.48 24.62
N MET A 8 -4.01 -13.72 23.36
CA MET A 8 -4.72 -13.26 22.17
C MET A 8 -4.38 -14.18 20.99
N PHE A 9 -5.10 -15.30 20.86
CA PHE A 9 -5.49 -15.90 19.57
C PHE A 9 -6.37 -17.14 19.83
N GLY A 10 -7.60 -17.12 19.31
CA GLY A 10 -8.51 -18.27 19.31
C GLY A 10 -9.81 -18.06 20.08
N TYR A 11 -10.86 -17.64 19.38
CA TYR A 11 -12.06 -18.47 19.14
C TYR A 11 -12.87 -17.88 17.95
N LEU A 12 -13.87 -18.62 17.47
CA LEU A 12 -14.48 -18.45 16.14
C LEU A 12 -15.97 -18.09 16.18
N SER A 13 -16.40 -17.39 15.13
CA SER A 13 -17.76 -17.38 14.52
C SER A 13 -18.96 -16.88 15.34
N ASN A 14 -19.76 -15.99 14.74
CA ASN A 14 -21.02 -16.41 14.09
C ASN A 14 -21.72 -15.29 13.28
N GLU A 15 -22.81 -15.70 12.60
CA GLU A 15 -23.77 -14.95 11.76
C GLU A 15 -23.34 -14.74 10.28
N PHE A 16 -23.98 -15.35 9.25
CA PHE A 16 -25.40 -15.45 8.79
C PHE A 16 -25.80 -14.30 7.83
N LYS A 17 -26.49 -14.52 6.68
CA LYS A 17 -26.86 -15.75 5.95
C LYS A 17 -27.46 -15.39 4.55
N GLU A 18 -27.35 -16.30 3.56
CA GLU A 18 -28.33 -16.59 2.47
C GLU A 18 -28.86 -15.47 1.51
N CYS A 19 -29.24 -15.70 0.23
CA CYS A 19 -29.21 -16.90 -0.64
C CYS A 19 -29.21 -16.52 -2.15
N SER A 20 -28.69 -17.41 -3.01
CA SER A 20 -28.78 -17.35 -4.50
C SER A 20 -30.07 -18.02 -5.03
N PRO A 21 -30.42 -17.87 -6.33
CA PRO A 21 -30.07 -18.92 -7.35
C PRO A 21 -29.92 -18.40 -8.82
N SER A 22 -29.67 -19.18 -9.87
CA SER A 22 -28.78 -20.36 -10.08
C SER A 22 -28.87 -20.88 -11.54
N SER A 23 -27.77 -20.83 -12.32
CA SER A 23 -27.51 -21.66 -13.52
C SER A 23 -26.06 -21.37 -14.01
N ARG A 24 -25.08 -22.28 -14.02
CA ARG A 24 -24.94 -23.55 -14.78
C ARG A 24 -25.02 -23.34 -16.30
N LEU A 25 -24.09 -23.85 -17.13
CA LEU A 25 -22.94 -24.75 -16.87
C LEU A 25 -21.90 -24.71 -18.03
N GLN A 26 -20.82 -25.49 -17.86
CA GLN A 26 -19.88 -26.03 -18.85
C GLN A 26 -18.75 -25.13 -19.39
N SER A 27 -17.54 -25.50 -18.94
CA SER A 27 -16.25 -25.29 -19.58
C SER A 27 -16.09 -26.12 -20.88
N ILE A 28 -15.13 -25.72 -21.72
CA ILE A 28 -14.16 -26.59 -22.43
C ILE A 28 -13.03 -25.71 -23.00
N SER A 29 -11.80 -26.23 -22.97
CA SER A 29 -10.64 -25.80 -23.76
C SER A 29 -10.10 -27.07 -24.45
N PRO A 30 -9.66 -27.04 -25.72
CA PRO A 30 -8.22 -26.90 -25.97
C PRO A 30 -7.77 -26.29 -27.32
N HIS A 31 -6.61 -25.60 -27.28
CA HIS A 31 -5.47 -25.62 -28.22
C HIS A 31 -5.57 -25.64 -29.79
N ILE A 32 -4.65 -24.85 -30.38
CA ILE A 32 -3.77 -25.12 -31.58
C ILE A 32 -4.19 -24.67 -33.01
N THR A 33 -3.16 -24.35 -33.80
CA THR A 33 -3.04 -24.15 -35.28
C THR A 33 -3.48 -22.85 -36.00
N SER A 34 -2.48 -21.96 -36.21
CA SER A 34 -1.92 -21.56 -37.53
C SER A 34 -2.72 -20.83 -38.63
N ASN A 35 -2.00 -19.96 -39.36
CA ASN A 35 -2.15 -19.59 -40.77
C ASN A 35 -3.38 -18.77 -41.24
N GLY A 36 -3.16 -17.47 -41.45
CA GLY A 36 -2.87 -17.01 -42.82
C GLY A 36 -3.97 -16.34 -43.66
N THR A 37 -3.79 -15.03 -43.86
CA THR A 37 -4.09 -14.25 -45.09
C THR A 37 -5.51 -13.73 -45.41
N ARG A 38 -5.50 -12.51 -46.00
CA ARG A 38 -6.45 -11.89 -46.97
C ARG A 38 -7.79 -11.30 -46.52
N SER A 39 -7.89 -9.98 -46.73
CA SER A 39 -9.08 -9.24 -47.20
C SER A 39 -8.61 -7.92 -47.89
N PRO A 40 -9.45 -7.14 -48.60
CA PRO A 40 -9.71 -7.38 -50.02
C PRO A 40 -9.26 -6.23 -50.97
N ARG A 41 -9.74 -6.22 -52.23
CA ARG A 41 -9.07 -5.63 -53.41
C ARG A 41 -9.93 -4.59 -54.18
N ARG A 42 -9.34 -3.44 -54.56
CA ARG A 42 -9.86 -2.36 -55.48
C ARG A 42 -11.03 -1.54 -54.89
N LYS A 43 -11.22 -0.24 -55.17
CA LYS A 43 -11.15 0.61 -56.41
C LYS A 43 -11.08 2.12 -56.00
N SER A 44 -10.83 3.17 -56.82
CA SER A 44 -10.33 3.38 -58.21
C SER A 44 -10.29 4.88 -58.61
N LYS A 45 -9.47 5.26 -59.61
CA LYS A 45 -9.52 6.48 -60.49
C LYS A 45 -9.12 7.87 -59.94
N SER A 46 -8.13 8.48 -60.61
CA SER A 46 -7.99 9.94 -60.87
C SER A 46 -8.78 10.33 -62.16
N PRO A 47 -8.90 11.63 -62.54
CA PRO A 47 -7.84 12.26 -63.36
C PRO A 47 -7.59 13.78 -63.11
N GLN A 48 -6.78 14.37 -64.00
CA GLN A 48 -6.12 15.69 -64.06
C GLN A 48 -6.97 16.99 -63.96
N PRO A 49 -6.31 18.17 -63.79
CA PRO A 49 -6.96 19.48 -63.62
C PRO A 49 -7.37 20.17 -64.94
N LEU A 50 -7.96 21.37 -64.83
CA LEU A 50 -8.37 22.26 -65.91
C LEU A 50 -7.95 23.71 -65.62
N ASP A 51 -7.70 24.49 -66.68
CA ASP A 51 -7.41 25.92 -66.63
C ASP A 51 -8.61 26.76 -66.16
N ASN A 52 -8.34 27.98 -65.63
CA ASN A 52 -8.90 29.16 -66.29
C ASN A 52 -8.21 30.51 -65.98
N SER A 53 -8.06 31.24 -67.08
CA SER A 53 -7.85 32.68 -67.28
C SER A 53 -8.28 33.69 -66.20
N THR A 54 -7.49 34.77 -66.09
CA THR A 54 -7.97 36.15 -65.81
C THR A 54 -6.97 37.16 -66.39
N GLU A 55 -7.44 38.11 -67.19
CA GLU A 55 -6.61 39.14 -67.84
C GLU A 55 -6.56 40.45 -67.03
N ARG A 56 -5.47 41.23 -67.17
CA ARG A 56 -5.58 42.71 -67.24
C ARG A 56 -4.37 43.41 -67.90
N CYS A 57 -4.67 44.04 -69.05
CA CYS A 57 -4.10 45.24 -69.69
C CYS A 57 -2.63 45.66 -69.44
N GLY A 58 -1.87 45.86 -70.54
CA GLY A 58 -0.53 46.48 -70.49
C GLY A 58 0.06 46.97 -71.83
N ASN A 59 -0.49 48.06 -72.39
CA ASN A 59 0.15 49.04 -73.30
C ASN A 59 0.48 48.74 -74.80
N CYS A 60 0.23 49.78 -75.60
CA CYS A 60 0.88 50.20 -76.86
C CYS A 60 0.58 49.54 -78.23
N SER A 61 0.70 50.39 -79.26
CA SER A 61 0.43 50.24 -80.70
C SER A 61 1.58 50.98 -81.46
N PRO A 62 1.64 51.13 -82.81
CA PRO A 62 0.76 50.63 -83.88
C PRO A 62 1.49 50.02 -85.11
N GLN A 63 0.72 49.50 -86.09
CA GLN A 63 1.09 49.49 -87.52
C GLN A 63 -0.17 49.54 -88.42
N ALA A 64 0.00 49.76 -89.73
CA ALA A 64 -1.02 50.36 -90.62
C ALA A 64 -1.36 49.54 -91.91
N ASN A 65 -2.10 50.17 -92.84
CA ASN A 65 -2.54 49.74 -94.21
C ASN A 65 -3.99 49.19 -94.30
N VAL A 66 -4.78 49.36 -95.38
CA VAL A 66 -4.65 50.17 -96.63
C VAL A 66 -6.04 50.50 -97.25
N ILE A 67 -6.10 51.43 -98.22
CA ILE A 67 -7.32 51.97 -98.88
C ILE A 67 -7.62 51.31 -100.25
N ARG A 68 -8.90 51.19 -100.66
CA ARG A 68 -9.33 51.30 -102.09
C ARG A 68 -10.83 51.59 -102.30
N ASP A 69 -11.19 51.94 -103.53
CA ASP A 69 -12.40 52.68 -103.98
C ASP A 69 -12.68 52.40 -105.49
N SER A 70 -13.90 52.71 -106.00
CA SER A 70 -14.31 53.11 -107.39
C SER A 70 -13.87 52.31 -108.67
N ARG A 71 -14.58 52.30 -109.84
CA ARG A 71 -15.93 52.72 -110.33
C ARG A 71 -16.24 51.97 -111.69
N PRO A 72 -17.46 52.07 -112.31
CA PRO A 72 -17.93 51.14 -113.36
C PRO A 72 -18.01 51.68 -114.82
N ASP A 73 -18.33 50.77 -115.77
CA ASP A 73 -18.45 50.95 -117.24
C ASP A 73 -19.90 51.15 -117.79
N ILE A 74 -20.05 51.51 -119.09
CA ILE A 74 -21.32 51.78 -119.82
C ILE A 74 -21.25 51.28 -121.29
N ILE A 75 -22.35 50.74 -121.87
CA ILE A 75 -22.41 50.22 -123.27
C ILE A 75 -23.73 50.53 -124.04
N ALA A 76 -23.58 51.14 -125.24
CA ALA A 76 -24.32 51.05 -126.55
C ALA A 76 -25.87 51.20 -126.73
N TRP A 77 -26.24 51.58 -127.98
CA TRP A 77 -27.59 51.62 -128.62
C TRP A 77 -27.49 51.22 -130.13
N PRO A 78 -28.59 50.82 -130.84
CA PRO A 78 -28.55 50.24 -132.21
C PRO A 78 -29.15 51.10 -133.38
N THR A 79 -29.19 50.55 -134.62
CA THR A 79 -29.31 51.24 -135.94
C THR A 79 -30.50 50.79 -136.84
N PRO A 80 -30.99 51.60 -137.81
CA PRO A 80 -31.94 51.22 -138.88
C PRO A 80 -31.35 51.17 -140.35
N PRO A 81 -32.09 50.70 -141.40
CA PRO A 81 -31.53 50.18 -142.68
C PRO A 81 -31.72 51.03 -143.99
N ASN A 82 -31.56 50.40 -145.19
CA ASN A 82 -31.09 50.98 -146.49
C ASN A 82 -31.86 50.53 -147.78
N VAL A 83 -31.86 51.32 -148.89
CA VAL A 83 -32.36 50.99 -150.28
C VAL A 83 -31.56 51.77 -151.38
N GLN A 84 -31.62 51.38 -152.68
CA GLN A 84 -30.67 51.74 -153.79
C GLN A 84 -31.27 52.30 -155.14
N SER A 85 -30.36 52.66 -156.06
CA SER A 85 -30.32 53.35 -157.40
C SER A 85 -31.25 52.98 -158.62
N GLY A 86 -31.24 53.81 -159.69
CA GLY A 86 -31.83 53.57 -161.06
C GLY A 86 -31.49 54.65 -162.16
N ASN A 87 -31.72 54.42 -163.49
CA ASN A 87 -31.26 55.30 -164.63
C ASN A 87 -31.90 55.05 -166.08
N GLY A 88 -32.20 56.07 -166.95
CA GLY A 88 -32.19 56.00 -168.47
C GLY A 88 -33.38 56.44 -169.46
N ASN A 89 -33.12 57.37 -170.42
CA ASN A 89 -33.43 57.54 -171.91
C ASN A 89 -34.80 57.66 -172.75
N ASN A 90 -34.84 58.57 -173.79
CA ASN A 90 -35.33 58.52 -175.26
C ASN A 90 -36.62 59.22 -175.95
N ASN A 91 -36.38 60.03 -177.05
CA ASN A 91 -36.99 60.24 -178.46
C ASN A 91 -38.36 60.90 -179.02
N GLN A 92 -38.25 61.71 -180.14
CA GLN A 92 -39.10 61.98 -181.41
C GLN A 92 -40.50 62.77 -181.47
N GLY A 93 -41.10 63.35 -182.58
CA GLY A 93 -40.69 63.95 -183.92
C GLY A 93 -41.72 64.13 -185.15
N SER A 94 -41.81 65.32 -185.86
CA SER A 94 -42.21 65.64 -187.34
C SER A 94 -43.67 65.92 -187.92
N SER A 95 -43.85 66.59 -189.13
CA SER A 95 -45.05 66.69 -190.10
C SER A 95 -44.91 67.67 -191.35
N SER A 96 -45.68 67.59 -192.51
CA SER A 96 -45.81 68.62 -193.66
C SER A 96 -46.86 68.40 -194.85
N GLU A 97 -46.95 69.29 -195.89
CA GLU A 97 -47.50 69.27 -197.33
C GLU A 97 -49.04 69.38 -197.72
N GLU A 98 -49.64 69.72 -198.93
CA GLU A 98 -49.35 70.29 -200.32
C GLU A 98 -50.65 70.78 -201.11
N SER A 99 -50.56 71.37 -202.34
CA SER A 99 -51.55 71.52 -203.50
C SER A 99 -52.43 72.81 -203.70
N THR A 100 -53.08 73.17 -204.85
CA THR A 100 -53.56 72.50 -206.12
C THR A 100 -53.48 73.39 -207.43
N LYS A 101 -54.13 73.09 -208.61
CA LYS A 101 -53.85 73.63 -210.02
C LYS A 101 -55.06 73.67 -211.06
N LEU A 102 -54.93 74.24 -212.31
CA LEU A 102 -55.78 74.22 -213.61
C LEU A 102 -56.67 75.48 -214.03
N PHE A 103 -57.25 75.77 -215.26
CA PHE A 103 -56.98 75.59 -216.75
C PHE A 103 -58.06 76.25 -217.76
N SER A 104 -57.84 76.31 -219.12
CA SER A 104 -58.76 76.60 -220.33
C SER A 104 -58.95 78.08 -220.90
N ILE A 105 -59.54 78.53 -222.06
CA ILE A 105 -60.34 78.02 -223.27
C ILE A 105 -60.28 79.00 -224.57
N LEU A 106 -61.04 78.84 -225.72
CA LEU A 106 -60.91 79.63 -227.02
C LEU A 106 -62.09 79.56 -228.11
N LYS A 107 -62.15 80.44 -229.19
CA LYS A 107 -62.20 80.11 -230.70
C LYS A 107 -63.18 80.79 -231.79
N VAL A 108 -62.61 81.39 -232.89
CA VAL A 108 -62.99 81.49 -234.39
C VAL A 108 -64.06 82.48 -235.02
N ALA A 109 -64.00 82.67 -236.38
CA ALA A 109 -64.41 83.81 -237.24
C ALA A 109 -65.05 83.46 -238.64
N SER A 110 -65.33 84.45 -239.53
CA SER A 110 -65.03 84.50 -241.02
C SER A 110 -66.09 85.09 -242.01
N SER A 111 -65.60 85.57 -243.18
CA SER A 111 -66.23 85.60 -244.55
C SER A 111 -66.95 86.86 -245.13
N THR A 112 -66.31 87.45 -246.17
CA THR A 112 -66.83 87.98 -247.47
C THR A 112 -67.87 89.14 -247.60
N ALA A 113 -67.35 90.33 -247.99
CA ALA A 113 -67.73 91.17 -249.17
C ALA A 113 -69.14 91.83 -249.34
N PRO A 114 -69.27 92.98 -250.05
CA PRO A 114 -68.29 94.05 -250.31
C PRO A 114 -68.83 95.50 -250.27
N ARG A 115 -68.38 96.31 -249.30
CA ARG A 115 -67.98 97.75 -249.42
C ARG A 115 -67.74 98.27 -247.99
N GLY A 116 -66.52 98.67 -247.66
CA GLY A 116 -66.16 98.89 -246.25
C GLY A 116 -65.05 99.91 -246.00
N ARG A 117 -65.04 100.39 -244.74
CA ARG A 117 -63.92 100.98 -243.98
C ARG A 117 -64.31 101.33 -242.54
N GLU A 118 -65.59 101.58 -242.28
CA GLU A 118 -66.06 102.10 -240.99
C GLU A 118 -66.16 101.04 -239.87
N SER A 119 -66.55 99.80 -240.20
CA SER A 119 -66.89 98.76 -239.22
C SER A 119 -65.68 98.12 -238.51
N GLU A 120 -64.51 98.10 -239.14
CA GLU A 120 -63.29 97.54 -238.54
C GLU A 120 -62.74 98.41 -237.40
N LEU A 121 -62.86 99.74 -237.53
CA LEU A 121 -62.45 100.68 -236.48
C LEU A 121 -63.28 100.51 -235.21
N LYS A 122 -64.61 100.37 -235.34
CA LYS A 122 -65.53 100.15 -234.20
C LYS A 122 -65.22 98.85 -233.45
N LYS A 123 -64.93 97.74 -234.16
CA LYS A 123 -64.50 96.49 -233.50
C LYS A 123 -63.15 96.61 -232.79
N LYS A 124 -62.21 97.36 -233.37
CA LYS A 124 -60.86 97.53 -232.78
C LYS A 124 -60.87 98.42 -231.53
N ILE A 125 -61.78 99.39 -231.45
CA ILE A 125 -62.02 100.18 -230.23
C ILE A 125 -62.57 99.28 -229.12
N GLN A 126 -63.66 98.54 -229.36
CA GLN A 126 -64.25 97.61 -228.38
C GLN A 126 -63.22 96.62 -227.82
N THR A 127 -62.36 96.05 -228.68
CA THR A 127 -61.34 95.07 -228.24
C THR A 127 -60.27 95.71 -227.32
N LEU A 128 -60.01 97.01 -227.46
CA LEU A 128 -59.10 97.75 -226.57
C LEU A 128 -59.78 98.14 -225.26
N GLU A 129 -61.07 98.49 -225.30
CA GLU A 129 -61.88 98.77 -224.10
C GLU A 129 -62.03 97.51 -223.23
N ASP A 130 -62.34 96.36 -223.84
CA ASP A 130 -62.46 95.06 -223.17
C ASP A 130 -61.13 94.63 -222.51
N THR A 131 -59.99 94.88 -223.16
CA THR A 131 -58.67 94.51 -222.62
C THR A 131 -58.20 95.46 -221.51
N VAL A 132 -58.54 96.76 -221.56
CA VAL A 132 -58.31 97.68 -220.43
C VAL A 132 -59.14 97.24 -219.22
N ALA A 133 -60.43 96.92 -219.40
CA ALA A 133 -61.29 96.46 -218.31
C ALA A 133 -60.77 95.16 -217.64
N GLU A 134 -60.19 94.24 -218.42
CA GLU A 134 -59.58 93.02 -217.87
C GLU A 134 -58.25 93.31 -217.14
N TYR A 135 -57.43 94.25 -217.61
CA TYR A 135 -56.26 94.71 -216.84
C TYR A 135 -56.64 95.42 -215.53
N GLU A 136 -57.74 96.18 -215.51
CA GLU A 136 -58.26 96.77 -214.27
C GLU A 136 -58.76 95.69 -213.30
N ARG A 137 -59.44 94.65 -213.78
CA ARG A 137 -59.79 93.47 -212.97
C ARG A 137 -58.57 92.74 -212.41
N GLN A 138 -57.55 92.49 -213.23
CA GLN A 138 -56.30 91.87 -212.75
C GLN A 138 -55.62 92.74 -211.69
N LYS A 139 -55.56 94.06 -211.88
CA LYS A 139 -55.06 95.01 -210.88
C LYS A 139 -55.84 94.93 -209.56
N TYR A 140 -57.17 94.87 -209.60
CA TYR A 140 -57.99 94.72 -208.39
C TYR A 140 -57.79 93.36 -207.72
N ASN A 141 -57.68 92.25 -208.46
CA ASN A 141 -57.39 90.93 -207.89
C ASN A 141 -55.98 90.86 -207.23
N VAL A 142 -54.98 91.48 -207.86
CA VAL A 142 -53.62 91.58 -207.28
C VAL A 142 -53.62 92.48 -206.04
N MET A 143 -54.33 93.61 -206.05
CA MET A 143 -54.52 94.44 -204.85
C MET A 143 -55.24 93.68 -203.72
N GLY A 144 -56.30 92.93 -204.03
CA GLY A 144 -57.03 92.12 -203.05
C GLY A 144 -56.15 91.06 -202.40
N THR A 145 -55.47 90.25 -203.19
CA THR A 145 -54.57 89.20 -202.68
C THR A 145 -53.37 89.76 -201.88
N PHE A 146 -52.83 90.93 -202.24
CA PHE A 146 -51.84 91.63 -201.40
C PHE A 146 -52.44 92.15 -200.08
N SER A 147 -53.69 92.60 -200.08
CA SER A 147 -54.40 93.04 -198.86
C SER A 147 -54.66 91.87 -197.92
N GLU A 148 -55.20 90.75 -198.45
CA GLU A 148 -55.38 89.50 -197.71
C GLU A 148 -54.07 88.93 -197.17
N TYR A 149 -52.93 89.14 -197.85
CA TYR A 149 -51.63 88.72 -197.36
C TYR A 149 -51.19 89.57 -196.17
N ARG A 150 -51.30 90.91 -196.26
CA ARG A 150 -51.04 91.81 -195.11
C ARG A 150 -51.92 91.46 -193.92
N GLU A 151 -53.21 91.22 -194.15
CA GLU A 151 -54.16 90.87 -193.10
C GLU A 151 -53.81 89.53 -192.43
N ARG A 152 -53.40 88.51 -193.20
CA ARG A 152 -52.90 87.22 -192.68
C ARG A 152 -51.52 87.29 -192.02
N VAL A 153 -50.75 88.35 -192.23
CA VAL A 153 -49.54 88.66 -191.45
C VAL A 153 -49.93 89.29 -190.12
N ALA A 154 -50.72 90.36 -190.13
CA ALA A 154 -51.22 91.02 -188.91
C ALA A 154 -52.06 90.08 -188.01
N GLU A 155 -52.76 89.11 -188.59
CA GLU A 155 -53.49 88.05 -187.88
C GLU A 155 -52.55 87.04 -187.20
N ARG A 156 -51.37 86.75 -187.78
CA ARG A 156 -50.33 85.95 -187.12
C ARG A 156 -49.60 86.74 -186.04
N GLU A 157 -49.30 88.01 -186.30
CA GLU A 157 -48.65 88.90 -185.34
C GLU A 157 -49.51 89.06 -184.08
N ARG A 158 -50.80 89.39 -184.22
CA ARG A 158 -51.76 89.42 -183.09
C ARG A 158 -51.88 88.09 -182.35
N LYS A 159 -51.73 86.94 -183.04
CA LYS A 159 -51.75 85.61 -182.39
C LYS A 159 -50.47 85.32 -181.62
N LEU A 160 -49.30 85.64 -182.17
CA LEU A 160 -48.02 85.55 -181.45
C LEU A 160 -47.99 86.49 -180.24
N GLU A 161 -48.47 87.73 -180.37
CA GLU A 161 -48.61 88.66 -179.25
C GLU A 161 -49.56 88.13 -178.17
N ALA A 162 -50.70 87.54 -178.56
CA ALA A 162 -51.63 86.91 -177.63
C ALA A 162 -51.04 85.65 -176.95
N GLU A 163 -50.29 84.82 -177.68
CA GLU A 163 -49.59 83.65 -177.12
C GLU A 163 -48.48 84.05 -176.15
N TYR A 164 -47.64 85.04 -176.50
CA TYR A 164 -46.63 85.58 -175.59
C TYR A 164 -47.26 86.24 -174.37
N SER A 165 -48.32 87.04 -174.53
CA SER A 165 -49.05 87.66 -173.42
C SER A 165 -49.67 86.62 -172.49
N SER A 166 -50.39 85.64 -173.03
CA SER A 166 -50.99 84.52 -172.27
C SER A 166 -49.92 83.72 -171.52
N ARG A 167 -48.77 83.45 -172.14
CA ARG A 167 -47.67 82.72 -171.51
C ARG A 167 -46.96 83.54 -170.42
N ILE A 168 -46.82 84.86 -170.59
CA ILE A 168 -46.30 85.76 -169.56
C ILE A 168 -47.26 85.83 -168.37
N ILE A 169 -48.58 85.88 -168.61
CA ILE A 169 -49.59 85.85 -167.55
C ILE A 169 -49.51 84.54 -166.76
N ALA A 170 -49.56 83.39 -167.43
CA ALA A 170 -49.47 82.08 -166.77
C ALA A 170 -48.19 81.92 -165.93
N LEU A 171 -47.03 82.30 -166.48
CA LEU A 171 -45.76 82.23 -165.75
C LEU A 171 -45.74 83.20 -164.55
N SER A 172 -46.39 84.36 -164.66
CA SER A 172 -46.53 85.33 -163.57
C SER A 172 -47.47 84.82 -162.47
N GLU A 173 -48.53 84.09 -162.84
CA GLU A 173 -49.45 83.43 -161.89
C GLU A 173 -48.77 82.28 -161.16
N GLU A 174 -47.97 81.45 -161.85
CA GLU A 174 -47.15 80.40 -161.23
C GLU A 174 -46.13 80.98 -160.23
N VAL A 175 -45.39 82.03 -160.62
CA VAL A 175 -44.42 82.70 -159.74
C VAL A 175 -45.12 83.38 -158.54
N LEU A 176 -46.27 84.00 -158.75
CA LEU A 176 -47.06 84.61 -157.67
C LEU A 176 -47.68 83.54 -156.75
N GLY A 177 -48.06 82.39 -157.29
CA GLY A 177 -48.50 81.21 -156.55
C GLY A 177 -47.39 80.65 -155.67
N ALA A 178 -46.20 80.42 -156.23
CA ALA A 178 -45.02 79.99 -155.49
C ALA A 178 -44.61 80.98 -154.39
N LYS A 179 -44.71 82.30 -154.66
CA LYS A 179 -44.48 83.35 -153.64
C LYS A 179 -45.52 83.28 -152.51
N LYS A 180 -46.80 83.14 -152.82
CA LYS A 180 -47.88 82.98 -151.82
C LYS A 180 -47.68 81.72 -150.98
N ASP A 181 -47.29 80.61 -151.60
CA ASP A 181 -47.06 79.35 -150.89
C ASP A 181 -45.80 79.42 -150.01
N PHE A 182 -44.72 80.07 -150.47
CA PHE A 182 -43.56 80.37 -149.63
C PHE A 182 -43.91 81.27 -148.43
N GLU A 183 -44.69 82.34 -148.64
CA GLU A 183 -45.19 83.18 -147.55
C GLU A 183 -46.08 82.40 -146.57
N ALA A 184 -46.92 81.48 -147.05
CA ALA A 184 -47.75 80.62 -146.22
C ALA A 184 -46.90 79.63 -145.40
N ARG A 185 -45.89 79.01 -146.01
CA ARG A 185 -44.91 78.15 -145.32
C ARG A 185 -44.12 78.92 -144.27
N MET A 186 -43.71 80.16 -144.54
CA MET A 186 -43.01 81.01 -143.55
C MET A 186 -43.92 81.44 -142.39
N LYS A 187 -45.18 81.80 -142.66
CA LYS A 187 -46.17 82.07 -141.61
C LYS A 187 -46.46 80.82 -140.75
N SER A 188 -46.52 79.64 -141.39
CA SER A 188 -46.67 78.35 -140.71
C SER A 188 -45.44 77.98 -139.87
N PHE A 189 -44.23 78.19 -140.40
CA PHE A 189 -42.98 77.96 -139.68
C PHE A 189 -42.84 78.89 -138.47
N GLN A 190 -43.16 80.18 -138.61
CA GLN A 190 -43.20 81.12 -137.48
C GLN A 190 -44.21 80.67 -136.42
N ALA A 191 -45.45 80.36 -136.81
CA ALA A 191 -46.47 79.90 -135.87
C ALA A 191 -46.08 78.58 -135.15
N LEU A 192 -45.26 77.74 -135.80
CA LEU A 192 -44.68 76.54 -135.20
C LEU A 192 -43.52 76.85 -134.24
N GLN A 193 -42.64 77.81 -134.57
CA GLN A 193 -41.62 78.31 -133.65
C GLN A 193 -42.27 78.93 -132.41
N ASP A 194 -43.24 79.84 -132.59
CA ASP A 194 -44.00 80.47 -131.51
C ASP A 194 -44.68 79.41 -130.61
N LYS A 195 -45.09 78.27 -131.20
CA LYS A 195 -45.68 77.14 -130.49
C LYS A 195 -44.63 76.39 -129.67
N PHE A 196 -43.45 76.09 -130.23
CA PHE A 196 -42.35 75.48 -129.49
C PHE A 196 -41.84 76.37 -128.36
N GLU A 197 -41.75 77.69 -128.55
CA GLU A 197 -41.34 78.63 -127.50
C GLU A 197 -42.39 78.70 -126.36
N ARG A 198 -43.69 78.73 -126.69
CA ARG A 198 -44.77 78.63 -125.68
C ARG A 198 -44.78 77.27 -124.97
N GLU A 199 -44.55 76.16 -125.66
CA GLU A 199 -44.50 74.82 -125.06
C GLU A 199 -43.28 74.64 -124.16
N LYS A 200 -42.13 75.21 -124.55
CA LYS A 200 -40.92 75.29 -123.70
C LYS A 200 -41.19 76.07 -122.43
N GLU A 201 -41.77 77.27 -122.50
CA GLU A 201 -42.01 78.07 -121.29
C GLU A 201 -43.10 77.44 -120.41
N GLN A 202 -44.14 76.82 -120.99
CA GLN A 202 -45.11 76.03 -120.23
C GLN A 202 -44.49 74.81 -119.54
N ALA A 203 -43.50 74.16 -120.15
CA ALA A 203 -42.77 73.05 -119.53
C ALA A 203 -41.86 73.54 -118.38
N LEU A 204 -41.16 74.65 -118.56
CA LEU A 204 -40.35 75.29 -117.51
C LEU A 204 -41.23 75.76 -116.35
N GLU A 205 -42.38 76.37 -116.64
CA GLU A 205 -43.30 76.87 -115.62
C GLU A 205 -43.95 75.72 -114.83
N LYS A 206 -44.35 74.62 -115.50
CA LYS A 206 -44.77 73.40 -114.80
C LYS A 206 -43.66 72.83 -113.91
N LEU A 207 -42.42 72.84 -114.37
CA LEU A 207 -41.28 72.35 -113.58
C LEU A 207 -41.01 73.23 -112.34
N ARG A 208 -41.11 74.57 -112.47
CA ARG A 208 -41.07 75.51 -111.34
C ARG A 208 -42.17 75.20 -110.32
N GLN A 209 -43.41 75.00 -110.80
CA GLN A 209 -44.57 74.72 -109.96
C GLN A 209 -44.51 73.36 -109.25
N GLU A 210 -44.10 72.29 -109.93
CA GLU A 210 -43.91 70.98 -109.28
C GLU A 210 -42.76 71.02 -108.26
N HIS A 211 -41.64 71.67 -108.59
CA HIS A 211 -40.53 71.83 -107.63
C HIS A 211 -40.96 72.63 -106.39
N GLN A 212 -41.75 73.69 -106.55
CA GLN A 212 -42.25 74.47 -105.41
C GLN A 212 -43.29 73.72 -104.58
N LYS A 213 -44.13 72.86 -105.19
CA LYS A 213 -44.99 71.92 -104.45
C LYS A 213 -44.17 70.89 -103.69
N GLU A 214 -43.10 70.35 -104.28
CA GLU A 214 -42.22 69.38 -103.63
C GLU A 214 -41.51 70.01 -102.42
N ILE A 215 -41.01 71.24 -102.53
CA ILE A 215 -40.49 72.01 -101.39
C ILE A 215 -41.56 72.15 -100.29
N GLN A 216 -42.76 72.63 -100.62
CA GLN A 216 -43.85 72.78 -99.63
C GLN A 216 -44.25 71.46 -98.98
N LEU A 217 -44.21 70.34 -99.71
CA LEU A 217 -44.55 69.02 -99.21
C LEU A 217 -43.42 68.42 -98.35
N LEU A 218 -42.16 68.76 -98.63
CA LEU A 218 -41.03 68.49 -97.75
C LEU A 218 -41.11 69.33 -96.46
N GLU A 219 -41.37 70.63 -96.55
CA GLU A 219 -41.61 71.52 -95.41
C GLU A 219 -42.79 71.01 -94.55
N GLN A 220 -43.86 70.51 -95.16
CA GLN A 220 -45.00 69.92 -94.46
C GLN A 220 -44.65 68.56 -93.80
N ARG A 221 -43.86 67.70 -94.46
CA ARG A 221 -43.38 66.44 -93.88
C ARG A 221 -42.42 66.69 -92.71
N PHE A 222 -41.53 67.66 -92.85
CA PHE A 222 -40.68 68.18 -91.78
C PHE A 222 -41.37 69.30 -90.98
N SER A 223 -42.70 69.23 -90.82
CA SER A 223 -43.43 70.15 -89.94
C SER A 223 -42.79 70.15 -88.56
N GLU A 224 -42.47 71.35 -88.07
CA GLU A 224 -41.72 71.58 -86.82
C GLU A 224 -42.33 70.83 -85.63
N SER A 225 -43.66 70.69 -85.62
CA SER A 225 -44.43 69.87 -84.68
C SER A 225 -44.00 68.39 -84.63
N GLN A 226 -43.72 67.72 -85.76
CA GLN A 226 -43.30 66.31 -85.75
C GLN A 226 -41.89 66.15 -85.18
N LEU A 227 -40.97 67.06 -85.53
CA LEU A 227 -39.61 67.08 -84.97
C LEU A 227 -39.65 67.36 -83.46
N LEU A 228 -40.41 68.38 -83.05
CA LEU A 228 -40.59 68.77 -81.64
C LEU A 228 -41.24 67.66 -80.81
N ASN A 229 -42.23 66.93 -81.33
CA ASN A 229 -42.82 65.77 -80.63
C ASN A 229 -41.80 64.63 -80.46
N LEU A 230 -40.93 64.42 -81.45
CA LEU A 230 -39.87 63.41 -81.37
C LEU A 230 -38.78 63.82 -80.37
N GLU A 231 -38.37 65.09 -80.39
CA GLU A 231 -37.42 65.70 -79.46
C GLU A 231 -37.94 65.67 -78.02
N GLN A 232 -39.19 66.07 -77.77
CA GLN A 232 -39.82 65.99 -76.46
C GLN A 232 -39.88 64.54 -75.94
N LYS A 233 -40.22 63.57 -76.81
CA LYS A 233 -40.21 62.15 -76.44
C LYS A 233 -38.82 61.66 -76.05
N TYR A 234 -37.78 62.02 -76.82
CA TYR A 234 -36.40 61.66 -76.48
C TYR A 234 -35.91 62.36 -75.22
N MET A 235 -36.25 63.64 -75.01
CA MET A 235 -35.92 64.39 -73.80
C MET A 235 -36.53 63.74 -72.55
N ILE A 236 -37.81 63.33 -72.59
CA ILE A 236 -38.49 62.65 -71.48
C ILE A 236 -37.86 61.27 -71.21
N GLU A 237 -37.54 60.48 -72.24
CA GLU A 237 -36.91 59.17 -72.05
C GLU A 237 -35.46 59.30 -71.54
N ILE A 238 -34.71 60.32 -71.98
CA ILE A 238 -33.39 60.65 -71.43
C ILE A 238 -33.51 61.05 -69.95
N GLN A 239 -34.46 61.90 -69.58
CA GLN A 239 -34.72 62.26 -68.17
C GLN A 239 -35.07 61.03 -67.33
N ARG A 240 -35.95 60.15 -67.82
CA ARG A 240 -36.33 58.89 -67.17
C ARG A 240 -35.12 57.96 -66.96
N LEU A 241 -34.28 57.79 -67.99
CA LEU A 241 -33.05 57.00 -67.91
C LEU A 241 -31.99 57.64 -67.00
N GLU A 242 -31.93 58.97 -66.94
CA GLU A 242 -31.07 59.66 -65.99
C GLU A 242 -31.54 59.49 -64.54
N GLU A 243 -32.85 59.56 -64.28
CA GLU A 243 -33.43 59.30 -62.96
C GLU A 243 -33.23 57.85 -62.53
N GLU A 244 -33.45 56.89 -63.42
CA GLU A 244 -33.14 55.48 -63.21
C GLU A 244 -31.64 55.29 -62.90
N ARG A 245 -30.74 55.91 -63.66
CA ARG A 245 -29.29 55.91 -63.41
C ARG A 245 -28.90 56.58 -62.08
N LYS A 246 -29.56 57.68 -61.69
CA LYS A 246 -29.35 58.37 -60.41
C LYS A 246 -29.78 57.47 -59.25
N SER A 247 -30.94 56.81 -59.37
CA SER A 247 -31.47 55.84 -58.41
C SER A 247 -30.55 54.62 -58.26
N LEU A 248 -30.14 54.00 -59.37
CA LEU A 248 -29.21 52.87 -59.39
C LEU A 248 -27.81 53.24 -58.83
N LYS A 249 -27.33 54.47 -59.04
CA LYS A 249 -26.10 54.96 -58.39
C LYS A 249 -26.30 55.07 -56.87
N ALA A 250 -27.39 55.70 -56.42
CA ALA A 250 -27.67 55.87 -54.99
C ALA A 250 -27.85 54.52 -54.27
N GLU A 251 -28.55 53.56 -54.89
CA GLU A 251 -28.72 52.22 -54.32
C GLU A 251 -27.40 51.44 -54.29
N LYS A 252 -26.55 51.55 -55.32
CA LYS A 252 -25.19 50.98 -55.30
C LYS A 252 -24.34 51.58 -54.17
N GLU A 253 -24.45 52.89 -53.95
CA GLU A 253 -23.72 53.64 -52.92
C GLU A 253 -24.18 53.21 -51.52
N ARG A 254 -25.48 53.22 -51.25
CA ARG A 254 -26.13 52.72 -50.03
C ARG A 254 -25.83 51.25 -49.75
N LEU A 255 -25.78 50.40 -50.79
CA LEU A 255 -25.42 48.99 -50.66
C LEU A 255 -23.93 48.82 -50.33
N GLY A 256 -23.07 49.63 -50.92
CA GLY A 256 -21.65 49.73 -50.57
C GLY A 256 -21.44 50.08 -49.10
N GLU A 257 -22.07 51.16 -48.62
CA GLU A 257 -22.08 51.54 -47.20
C GLU A 257 -22.62 50.42 -46.29
N THR A 258 -23.65 49.70 -46.74
CA THR A 258 -24.23 48.58 -46.00
C THR A 258 -23.26 47.41 -45.87
N PHE A 259 -22.49 47.09 -46.92
CA PHE A 259 -21.44 46.07 -46.86
C PHE A 259 -20.22 46.53 -46.05
N GLU A 260 -19.78 47.77 -46.22
CA GLU A 260 -18.68 48.37 -45.46
C GLU A 260 -18.97 48.41 -43.95
N MET A 261 -20.20 48.79 -43.57
CA MET A 261 -20.64 48.74 -42.17
C MET A 261 -20.72 47.30 -41.64
N LYS A 262 -21.11 46.31 -42.46
CA LYS A 262 -21.06 44.89 -42.06
C LYS A 262 -19.62 44.39 -41.88
N LEU A 263 -18.71 44.79 -42.77
CA LEU A 263 -17.29 44.45 -42.70
C LEU A 263 -16.65 45.01 -41.42
N ARG A 264 -16.85 46.29 -41.13
CA ARG A 264 -16.35 46.92 -39.89
C ARG A 264 -16.93 46.30 -38.62
N ARG A 265 -18.21 45.91 -38.63
CA ARG A 265 -18.81 45.16 -37.50
C ARG A 265 -18.20 43.77 -37.34
N ALA A 266 -17.95 43.04 -38.42
CA ALA A 266 -17.31 41.72 -38.36
C ALA A 266 -15.84 41.81 -37.89
N GLN A 267 -15.10 42.81 -38.37
CA GLN A 267 -13.73 43.12 -37.90
C GLN A 267 -13.72 43.46 -36.41
N SER A 268 -14.58 44.38 -35.96
CA SER A 268 -14.69 44.76 -34.55
C SER A 268 -15.09 43.58 -33.65
N LEU A 269 -16.02 42.72 -34.09
CA LEU A 269 -16.36 41.50 -33.35
C LEU A 269 -15.15 40.57 -33.23
N TYR A 270 -14.47 40.27 -34.33
CA TYR A 270 -13.26 39.44 -34.33
C TYR A 270 -12.15 40.01 -33.43
N GLU A 271 -11.94 41.33 -33.44
CA GLU A 271 -10.99 42.01 -32.55
C GLU A 271 -11.40 41.89 -31.07
N THR A 272 -12.69 42.00 -30.74
CA THR A 272 -13.18 41.80 -29.37
C THR A 272 -13.11 40.34 -28.92
N GLU A 273 -13.41 39.38 -29.80
CA GLU A 273 -13.30 37.95 -29.51
C GLU A 273 -11.83 37.54 -29.32
N LEU A 274 -10.92 38.01 -30.18
CA LEU A 274 -9.48 37.80 -30.05
C LEU A 274 -8.92 38.44 -28.76
N THR A 275 -9.44 39.61 -28.38
CA THR A 275 -9.05 40.28 -27.11
C THR A 275 -9.57 39.51 -25.90
N ALA A 276 -10.83 39.06 -25.93
CA ALA A 276 -11.42 38.24 -24.86
C ALA A 276 -10.67 36.89 -24.72
N ALA A 277 -10.33 36.23 -25.83
CA ALA A 277 -9.54 34.99 -25.81
C ALA A 277 -8.14 35.22 -25.20
N LYS A 278 -7.46 36.31 -25.56
CA LYS A 278 -6.17 36.69 -24.95
C LYS A 278 -6.30 36.98 -23.45
N MET A 279 -7.35 37.68 -23.03
CA MET A 279 -7.60 37.95 -21.61
C MET A 279 -7.92 36.69 -20.81
N LEU A 280 -8.70 35.76 -21.37
CA LEU A 280 -9.01 34.47 -20.75
C LEU A 280 -7.74 33.61 -20.60
N TYR A 281 -6.95 33.47 -21.66
CA TYR A 281 -5.68 32.74 -21.63
C TYR A 281 -4.67 33.37 -20.65
N SER A 282 -4.57 34.71 -20.61
CA SER A 282 -3.72 35.40 -19.64
C SER A 282 -4.17 35.16 -18.20
N LYS A 283 -5.49 35.10 -17.95
CA LYS A 283 -6.07 34.84 -16.63
C LYS A 283 -5.96 33.37 -16.21
N GLU A 284 -5.99 32.45 -17.16
CA GLU A 284 -5.74 31.02 -16.93
C GLU A 284 -4.27 30.79 -16.54
N LEU A 285 -3.32 31.45 -17.22
CA LEU A 285 -1.91 31.48 -16.83
C LEU A 285 -1.67 32.14 -15.48
N GLU A 286 -2.44 33.18 -15.13
CA GLU A 286 -2.39 33.84 -13.82
C GLU A 286 -2.88 32.88 -12.71
N ALA A 287 -4.06 32.29 -12.86
CA ALA A 287 -4.60 31.32 -11.90
C ALA A 287 -3.72 30.06 -11.74
N LEU A 288 -3.02 29.62 -12.79
CA LEU A 288 -2.04 28.53 -12.71
C LEU A 288 -0.80 28.93 -11.91
N ARG A 289 -0.34 30.19 -11.99
CA ARG A 289 0.76 30.72 -11.17
C ARG A 289 0.35 30.89 -9.71
N ASP A 290 -0.83 31.44 -9.44
CA ASP A 290 -1.38 31.57 -8.08
C ASP A 290 -1.46 30.19 -7.40
N HIS A 291 -1.86 29.16 -8.15
CA HIS A 291 -1.90 27.77 -7.68
C HIS A 291 -0.50 27.16 -7.49
N GLU A 292 0.47 27.46 -8.37
CA GLU A 292 1.88 27.06 -8.21
C GLU A 292 2.54 27.73 -7.00
N GLU A 293 2.19 28.98 -6.72
CA GLU A 293 2.67 29.76 -5.56
C GLU A 293 2.05 29.24 -4.27
N ALA A 294 0.73 29.02 -4.22
CA ALA A 294 0.05 28.41 -3.07
C ALA A 294 0.58 27.00 -2.74
N LEU A 295 0.95 26.19 -3.75
CA LEU A 295 1.60 24.90 -3.52
C LEU A 295 3.03 25.04 -2.96
N LYS A 296 3.78 26.08 -3.35
CA LYS A 296 5.10 26.39 -2.74
C LYS A 296 4.94 26.86 -1.29
N GLU A 297 3.94 27.68 -1.01
CA GLU A 297 3.62 28.11 0.36
C GLU A 297 3.21 26.92 1.24
N GLU A 298 2.36 26.00 0.79
CA GLU A 298 2.08 24.77 1.57
C GLU A 298 3.35 23.94 1.75
N LEU A 299 4.14 23.70 0.70
CA LEU A 299 5.37 22.90 0.82
C LEU A 299 6.40 23.51 1.79
N LEU A 300 6.52 24.84 1.83
CA LEU A 300 7.35 25.54 2.82
C LEU A 300 6.77 25.42 4.23
N ALA A 301 5.45 25.62 4.41
CA ALA A 301 4.81 25.42 5.70
C ALA A 301 4.96 23.97 6.21
N ARG A 302 4.89 22.96 5.33
CA ARG A 302 5.19 21.56 5.66
C ARG A 302 6.66 21.35 6.05
N GLN A 303 7.58 22.00 5.35
CA GLN A 303 9.00 21.92 5.67
C GLN A 303 9.28 22.50 7.06
N ASP A 304 8.64 23.61 7.42
CA ASP A 304 8.73 24.22 8.75
C ASP A 304 8.03 23.36 9.83
N GLU A 305 6.84 22.81 9.56
CA GLU A 305 6.17 21.81 10.44
C GLU A 305 7.10 20.63 10.76
N PHE A 306 7.82 20.10 9.76
CA PHE A 306 8.78 19.03 9.95
C PHE A 306 10.04 19.48 10.70
N HIS A 307 10.51 20.72 10.50
CA HIS A 307 11.66 21.26 11.21
C HIS A 307 11.36 21.44 12.71
N ASP A 308 10.24 22.08 13.04
CA ASP A 308 9.75 22.23 14.42
C ASP A 308 9.55 20.88 15.09
N ARG A 309 8.94 19.91 14.39
CA ARG A 309 8.73 18.56 14.95
C ARG A 309 10.03 17.79 15.17
N LEU A 310 11.03 17.96 14.30
CA LEU A 310 12.38 17.40 14.52
C LEU A 310 13.07 18.06 15.71
N GLN A 311 12.95 19.38 15.88
CA GLN A 311 13.50 20.11 17.02
C GLN A 311 12.82 19.68 18.34
N GLU A 312 11.49 19.56 18.37
CA GLU A 312 10.74 19.07 19.53
C GLU A 312 11.19 17.67 19.96
N LEU A 313 11.38 16.76 19.00
CA LEU A 313 11.86 15.40 19.24
C LEU A 313 13.33 15.37 19.72
N GLN A 314 14.18 16.27 19.24
CA GLN A 314 15.54 16.43 19.77
C GLN A 314 15.51 16.93 21.21
N ASP A 315 14.70 17.94 21.53
CA ASP A 315 14.57 18.47 22.89
C ASP A 315 13.89 17.47 23.84
N GLN A 316 12.97 16.62 23.36
CA GLN A 316 12.40 15.52 24.14
C GLN A 316 13.44 14.42 24.40
N THR A 317 14.28 14.10 23.40
CA THR A 317 15.41 13.17 23.54
C THR A 317 16.48 13.72 24.50
N LYS A 318 16.68 15.04 24.52
CA LYS A 318 17.57 15.72 25.46
C LYS A 318 17.02 15.66 26.89
N ARG A 319 15.79 16.12 27.11
CA ARG A 319 15.11 16.08 28.42
C ARG A 319 15.09 14.68 29.03
N SER A 320 14.67 13.67 28.26
CA SER A 320 14.66 12.27 28.74
C SER A 320 16.06 11.71 29.05
N ARG A 321 17.13 12.18 28.39
CA ARG A 321 18.52 11.86 28.77
C ARG A 321 18.94 12.54 30.07
N GLU A 322 18.53 13.79 30.29
CA GLU A 322 18.81 14.57 31.50
C GLU A 322 18.04 14.02 32.71
N GLU A 323 16.78 13.63 32.53
CA GLU A 323 15.96 12.89 33.50
C GLU A 323 16.58 11.53 33.84
N LEU A 324 16.99 10.75 32.84
CA LEU A 324 17.65 9.45 33.04
C LEU A 324 19.01 9.59 33.74
N ALA A 325 19.78 10.65 33.45
CA ALA A 325 21.03 10.95 34.16
C ALA A 325 20.76 11.32 35.63
N THR A 326 19.72 12.11 35.89
CA THR A 326 19.28 12.48 37.24
C THR A 326 18.85 11.24 38.03
N CYS A 327 17.99 10.38 37.45
CA CYS A 327 17.57 9.12 38.05
C CYS A 327 18.76 8.18 38.34
N LYS A 328 19.75 8.07 37.44
CA LYS A 328 20.99 7.30 37.71
C LYS A 328 21.80 7.88 38.87
N ASN A 329 21.89 9.20 38.98
CA ASN A 329 22.58 9.86 40.09
C ASN A 329 21.84 9.62 41.42
N GLU A 330 20.50 9.67 41.43
CA GLU A 330 19.67 9.34 42.59
C GLU A 330 19.81 7.87 43.01
N VAL A 331 19.74 6.93 42.06
CA VAL A 331 19.95 5.50 42.31
C VAL A 331 21.33 5.25 42.93
N THR A 332 22.41 5.77 42.33
CA THR A 332 23.76 5.57 42.90
C THR A 332 23.98 6.29 44.23
N ALA A 333 23.20 7.34 44.55
CA ALA A 333 23.19 7.95 45.88
C ALA A 333 22.40 7.12 46.91
N LEU A 334 21.31 6.46 46.48
CA LEU A 334 20.54 5.53 47.31
C LEU A 334 21.31 4.23 47.57
N GLU A 335 21.98 3.66 46.56
CA GLU A 335 22.87 2.49 46.70
C GLU A 335 23.98 2.74 47.73
N LYS A 336 24.67 3.90 47.65
CA LYS A 336 25.68 4.30 48.65
C LYS A 336 25.09 4.47 50.05
N ARG A 337 23.86 5.01 50.16
CA ARG A 337 23.17 5.16 51.44
C ARG A 337 22.71 3.81 52.01
N LEU A 338 22.31 2.88 51.14
CA LEU A 338 21.95 1.51 51.51
C LEU A 338 23.18 0.77 52.05
N LEU A 339 24.32 0.77 51.34
CA LEU A 339 25.57 0.16 51.80
C LEU A 339 26.02 0.68 53.18
N VAL A 340 25.87 1.99 53.44
CA VAL A 340 26.13 2.57 54.77
C VAL A 340 25.15 2.04 55.82
N LYS A 341 23.85 1.91 55.49
CA LYS A 341 22.85 1.35 56.41
C LYS A 341 22.99 -0.15 56.63
N GLU A 342 23.44 -0.91 55.65
CA GLU A 342 23.79 -2.32 55.79
C GLU A 342 24.99 -2.48 56.74
N ALA A 343 26.03 -1.63 56.60
CA ALA A 343 27.16 -1.60 57.52
C ALA A 343 26.74 -1.20 58.96
N GLU A 344 25.85 -0.21 59.13
CA GLU A 344 25.26 0.14 60.43
C GLU A 344 24.49 -1.04 61.04
N VAL A 345 23.66 -1.75 60.25
CA VAL A 345 22.89 -2.92 60.72
C VAL A 345 23.83 -4.06 61.14
N VAL A 346 24.92 -4.31 60.42
CA VAL A 346 25.94 -5.31 60.79
C VAL A 346 26.65 -4.90 62.09
N ALA A 347 26.99 -3.62 62.27
CA ALA A 347 27.58 -3.11 63.51
C ALA A 347 26.63 -3.27 64.70
N ILE A 348 25.38 -2.83 64.59
CA ILE A 348 24.35 -2.95 65.63
C ILE A 348 24.05 -4.43 65.94
N SER A 349 24.06 -5.31 64.94
CA SER A 349 23.88 -6.76 65.15
C SER A 349 25.03 -7.38 65.93
N LYS A 350 26.26 -6.89 65.71
CA LYS A 350 27.45 -7.29 66.47
C LYS A 350 27.38 -6.78 67.91
N GLU A 351 27.06 -5.50 68.11
CA GLU A 351 26.87 -4.89 69.45
C GLU A 351 25.77 -5.61 70.26
N LEU A 352 24.67 -5.98 69.60
CA LEU A 352 23.57 -6.74 70.19
C LEU A 352 24.02 -8.15 70.64
N GLU A 353 24.76 -8.87 69.81
CA GLU A 353 25.27 -10.20 70.16
C GLU A 353 26.40 -10.12 71.21
N GLU A 354 27.21 -9.06 71.23
CA GLU A 354 28.17 -8.78 72.30
C GLU A 354 27.45 -8.54 73.64
N ALA A 355 26.46 -7.65 73.69
CA ALA A 355 25.62 -7.43 74.88
C ALA A 355 24.84 -8.69 75.32
N ARG A 356 24.43 -9.54 74.37
CA ARG A 356 23.81 -10.85 74.65
C ARG A 356 24.80 -11.83 75.26
N ASN A 357 26.06 -11.81 74.85
CA ASN A 357 27.11 -12.64 75.44
C ASN A 357 27.52 -12.12 76.83
N GLU A 358 27.62 -10.81 77.04
CA GLU A 358 27.84 -10.20 78.36
C GLU A 358 26.71 -10.52 79.35
N THR A 359 25.44 -10.48 78.90
CA THR A 359 24.29 -10.85 79.74
C THR A 359 24.23 -12.35 80.02
N ASN A 360 24.57 -13.22 79.05
CA ASN A 360 24.73 -14.65 79.29
C ASN A 360 25.89 -14.97 80.27
N ASP A 361 27.01 -14.27 80.16
CA ASP A 361 28.13 -14.35 81.10
C ASP A 361 27.72 -13.91 82.51
N SER A 362 26.94 -12.83 82.60
CA SER A 362 26.41 -12.30 83.87
C SER A 362 25.38 -13.26 84.49
N LEU A 363 24.56 -13.91 83.68
CA LEU A 363 23.60 -14.92 84.13
C LEU A 363 24.29 -16.23 84.58
N ARG A 364 25.38 -16.63 83.91
CA ARG A 364 26.26 -17.72 84.37
C ARG A 364 26.93 -17.39 85.71
N LYS A 365 27.43 -16.16 85.89
CA LYS A 365 27.97 -15.68 87.18
C LYS A 365 26.90 -15.65 88.27
N LEU A 366 25.68 -15.19 87.96
CA LEU A 366 24.56 -15.20 88.90
C LEU A 366 24.20 -16.62 89.34
N SER A 367 24.07 -17.55 88.39
CA SER A 367 23.75 -18.95 88.69
C SER A 367 24.84 -19.63 89.55
N GLN A 368 26.12 -19.31 89.32
CA GLN A 368 27.22 -19.75 90.19
C GLN A 368 27.06 -19.21 91.63
N VAL A 369 26.76 -17.93 91.80
CA VAL A 369 26.49 -17.32 93.12
C VAL A 369 25.23 -17.88 93.77
N GLU A 370 24.21 -18.26 93.00
CA GLU A 370 23.02 -18.95 93.52
C GLU A 370 23.35 -20.36 94.03
N ILE A 371 24.24 -21.10 93.36
CA ILE A 371 24.74 -22.41 93.83
C ILE A 371 25.53 -22.24 95.13
N GLU A 372 26.51 -21.33 95.16
CA GLU A 372 27.30 -21.00 96.36
C GLU A 372 26.41 -20.57 97.54
N LEU A 373 25.34 -19.81 97.28
CA LEU A 373 24.35 -19.43 98.29
C LEU A 373 23.52 -20.62 98.79
N GLN A 374 23.21 -21.61 97.95
CA GLN A 374 22.52 -22.83 98.38
C GLN A 374 23.46 -23.76 99.18
N GLU A 375 24.72 -23.86 98.80
CA GLU A 375 25.76 -24.56 99.57
C GLU A 375 25.96 -23.93 100.94
N ALA A 376 26.10 -22.60 101.01
CA ALA A 376 26.19 -21.88 102.28
C ALA A 376 24.93 -22.08 103.14
N LYS A 377 23.72 -22.00 102.56
CA LYS A 377 22.46 -22.33 103.27
C LYS A 377 22.44 -23.77 103.78
N GLN A 378 22.99 -24.73 103.03
CA GLN A 378 23.07 -26.13 103.46
C GLN A 378 24.08 -26.32 104.60
N GLN A 379 25.23 -25.64 104.56
CA GLN A 379 26.20 -25.62 105.66
C GLN A 379 25.60 -25.00 106.93
N TYR A 380 24.87 -23.89 106.82
CA TYR A 380 24.16 -23.30 107.96
C TYR A 380 23.09 -24.23 108.54
N ARG A 381 22.30 -24.93 107.70
CA ARG A 381 21.36 -25.97 108.19
C ARG A 381 22.08 -27.09 108.93
N GLN A 382 23.23 -27.56 108.43
CA GLN A 382 24.03 -28.59 109.09
C GLN A 382 24.58 -28.11 110.45
N GLN A 383 25.03 -26.85 110.53
CA GLN A 383 25.45 -26.23 111.79
C GLN A 383 24.29 -26.05 112.77
N GLU A 384 23.09 -25.66 112.29
CA GLU A 384 21.88 -25.55 113.09
C GLU A 384 21.45 -26.91 113.66
N GLU A 385 21.44 -27.97 112.85
CA GLU A 385 21.20 -29.33 113.34
C GLU A 385 22.29 -29.79 114.33
N GLU A 386 23.57 -29.43 114.12
CA GLU A 386 24.64 -29.78 115.05
C GLU A 386 24.51 -29.03 116.38
N LEU A 387 24.13 -27.75 116.35
CA LEU A 387 23.78 -26.98 117.53
C LEU A 387 22.56 -27.57 118.26
N GLN A 388 21.55 -28.05 117.52
CA GLN A 388 20.39 -28.72 118.12
C GLN A 388 20.76 -30.08 118.73
N ARG A 389 21.66 -30.85 118.10
CA ARG A 389 22.25 -32.07 118.68
C ARG A 389 23.03 -31.77 119.96
N LYS A 390 23.86 -30.71 119.96
CA LYS A 390 24.61 -30.24 121.14
C LYS A 390 23.68 -29.75 122.26
N SER A 391 22.60 -29.04 121.93
CA SER A 391 21.55 -28.61 122.87
C SER A 391 20.83 -29.80 123.50
N ASN A 392 20.43 -30.79 122.69
CA ASN A 392 19.84 -32.04 123.19
C ASN A 392 20.80 -32.81 124.11
N LEU A 393 22.09 -32.89 123.76
CA LEU A 393 23.10 -33.51 124.60
C LEU A 393 23.32 -32.73 125.91
N LEU A 394 23.32 -31.40 125.86
CA LEU A 394 23.39 -30.53 127.04
C LEU A 394 22.20 -30.76 127.98
N ASN A 395 20.98 -30.87 127.45
CA ASN A 395 19.78 -31.20 128.24
C ASN A 395 19.88 -32.60 128.91
N ILE A 396 20.48 -33.58 128.23
CA ILE A 396 20.75 -34.91 128.82
C ILE A 396 21.78 -34.82 129.94
N VAL A 397 22.86 -34.06 129.75
CA VAL A 397 23.90 -33.82 130.77
C VAL A 397 23.35 -33.04 131.97
N GLU A 398 22.52 -32.01 131.73
CA GLU A 398 21.91 -31.19 132.78
C GLU A 398 20.89 -32.00 133.60
N THR A 399 20.03 -32.80 132.96
CA THR A 399 19.11 -33.69 133.68
C THR A 399 19.83 -34.83 134.42
N ALA A 400 20.97 -35.33 133.90
CA ALA A 400 21.83 -36.27 134.62
C ALA A 400 22.51 -35.61 135.83
N LYS A 401 23.03 -34.39 135.68
CA LYS A 401 23.56 -33.54 136.77
C LYS A 401 22.50 -33.33 137.85
N SER A 402 21.28 -32.90 137.52
CA SER A 402 20.21 -32.70 138.51
C SER A 402 19.83 -33.98 139.27
N LYS A 403 19.91 -35.16 138.63
CA LYS A 403 19.73 -36.46 139.30
C LYS A 403 20.88 -36.78 140.25
N LEU A 404 22.13 -36.54 139.85
CA LEU A 404 23.31 -36.74 140.71
C LEU A 404 23.29 -35.77 141.90
N GLU A 405 22.90 -34.51 141.70
CA GLU A 405 22.69 -33.54 142.77
C GLU A 405 21.57 -33.97 143.74
N ALA A 406 20.52 -34.67 143.25
CA ALA A 406 19.50 -35.26 144.12
C ALA A 406 20.08 -36.41 144.97
N PHE A 407 20.75 -37.39 144.35
CA PHE A 407 21.44 -38.47 145.08
C PHE A 407 22.45 -37.94 146.11
N ILE A 408 23.17 -36.86 145.80
CA ILE A 408 24.10 -36.21 146.76
C ILE A 408 23.35 -35.60 147.94
N ARG A 409 22.18 -34.96 147.73
CA ARG A 409 21.34 -34.45 148.82
C ARG A 409 20.78 -35.59 149.69
N ASP A 410 20.36 -36.69 149.07
CA ASP A 410 19.82 -37.85 149.79
C ASP A 410 20.91 -38.53 150.64
N LEU A 411 22.11 -38.75 150.09
CA LEU A 411 23.28 -39.25 150.82
C LEU A 411 23.73 -38.29 151.93
N GLN A 412 23.64 -36.97 151.73
CA GLN A 412 23.91 -35.99 152.80
C GLN A 412 22.88 -36.07 153.93
N ALA A 413 21.61 -36.34 153.62
CA ALA A 413 20.57 -36.57 154.63
C ALA A 413 20.79 -37.89 155.39
N GLU A 414 21.19 -38.96 154.70
CA GLU A 414 21.54 -40.25 155.31
C GLU A 414 22.77 -40.12 156.23
N VAL A 415 23.85 -39.48 155.77
CA VAL A 415 25.04 -39.19 156.61
C VAL A 415 24.67 -38.37 157.85
N LYS A 416 23.71 -37.43 157.74
CA LYS A 416 23.21 -36.67 158.89
C LYS A 416 22.40 -37.55 159.85
N ALA A 417 21.55 -38.44 159.33
CA ALA A 417 20.81 -39.40 160.16
C ALA A 417 21.74 -40.39 160.88
N LEU A 418 22.77 -40.90 160.19
CA LEU A 418 23.80 -41.77 160.77
C LEU A 418 24.64 -41.06 161.83
N LYS A 419 25.01 -39.78 161.64
CA LYS A 419 25.67 -38.98 162.69
C LYS A 419 24.80 -38.85 163.94
N ASN A 420 23.52 -38.52 163.79
CA ASN A 420 22.58 -38.45 164.92
C ASN A 420 22.44 -39.82 165.64
N LYS A 421 22.48 -40.93 164.87
CA LYS A 421 22.43 -42.30 165.41
C LYS A 421 23.69 -42.66 166.20
N VAL A 422 24.87 -42.23 165.75
CA VAL A 422 26.14 -42.38 166.48
C VAL A 422 26.14 -41.53 167.76
N GLU A 423 25.76 -40.25 167.68
CA GLU A 423 25.72 -39.35 168.85
C GLU A 423 24.77 -39.87 169.96
N PHE A 424 23.67 -40.51 169.58
CA PHE A 424 22.78 -41.21 170.51
C PHE A 424 23.48 -42.39 171.22
N LEU A 425 24.16 -43.25 170.45
CA LEU A 425 24.86 -44.42 170.98
C LEU A 425 26.09 -44.04 171.83
N GLU A 426 26.75 -42.92 171.52
CA GLU A 426 27.85 -42.39 172.34
C GLU A 426 27.33 -41.91 173.70
N LYS A 427 26.20 -41.20 173.75
CA LYS A 427 25.53 -40.80 175.00
C LYS A 427 25.05 -42.00 175.82
N GLU A 428 24.54 -43.04 175.16
CA GLU A 428 24.17 -44.30 175.82
C GLU A 428 25.40 -45.00 176.42
N ARG A 429 26.55 -44.99 175.70
CA ARG A 429 27.83 -45.54 176.19
C ARG A 429 28.37 -44.79 177.40
N GLU A 430 28.36 -43.46 177.39
CA GLU A 430 28.82 -42.64 178.53
C GLU A 430 27.97 -42.91 179.78
N ASN A 431 26.65 -43.02 179.62
CA ASN A 431 25.73 -43.27 180.72
C ASN A 431 26.02 -44.63 181.39
N LEU A 432 26.16 -45.70 180.58
CA LEU A 432 26.54 -47.04 181.04
C LEU A 432 27.94 -47.09 181.66
N GLN A 433 28.91 -46.35 181.12
CA GLN A 433 30.27 -46.27 181.67
C GLN A 433 30.27 -45.60 183.05
N SER A 434 29.50 -44.51 183.23
CA SER A 434 29.37 -43.84 184.53
C SER A 434 28.76 -44.74 185.62
N GLN A 435 27.83 -45.63 185.23
CA GLN A 435 27.22 -46.62 186.12
C GLN A 435 28.24 -47.68 186.57
N SER A 436 29.10 -48.14 185.68
CA SER A 436 30.17 -49.10 185.97
C SER A 436 31.20 -48.56 186.96
N GLU A 437 31.70 -47.34 186.74
CA GLU A 437 32.73 -46.72 187.61
C GLU A 437 32.23 -46.42 189.03
N SER A 438 30.93 -46.25 189.22
CA SER A 438 30.29 -46.15 190.54
C SER A 438 30.41 -47.47 191.33
N GLN A 439 30.08 -48.59 190.67
CA GLN A 439 30.03 -49.91 191.31
C GLN A 439 31.42 -50.41 191.71
N THR A 440 32.46 -50.17 190.90
CA THR A 440 33.84 -50.55 191.20
C THR A 440 34.39 -49.86 192.46
N LYS A 441 34.05 -48.59 192.68
CA LYS A 441 34.54 -47.81 193.84
C LYS A 441 33.99 -48.34 195.17
N LEU A 442 32.76 -48.88 195.18
CA LEU A 442 32.16 -49.49 196.37
C LEU A 442 32.85 -50.81 196.75
N GLN A 443 33.18 -51.66 195.77
CA GLN A 443 33.80 -52.97 196.00
C GLN A 443 35.24 -52.84 196.55
N ASN A 444 36.06 -51.96 195.99
CA ASN A 444 37.43 -51.74 196.49
C ASN A 444 37.46 -51.25 197.96
N SER A 445 36.43 -50.53 198.41
CA SER A 445 36.32 -50.13 199.82
C SER A 445 36.02 -51.30 200.77
N GLN A 446 35.51 -52.43 200.27
CA GLN A 446 35.21 -53.62 201.07
C GLN A 446 36.39 -54.59 201.12
N VAL A 447 37.18 -54.69 200.04
CA VAL A 447 38.38 -55.54 199.96
C VAL A 447 39.46 -55.07 200.96
N ASN A 448 39.86 -53.79 200.91
CA ASN A 448 40.93 -53.26 201.74
C ASN A 448 40.68 -53.41 203.26
N ALA A 449 39.40 -53.46 203.68
CA ALA A 449 39.02 -53.67 205.08
C ALA A 449 39.19 -55.14 205.53
N LEU A 450 39.08 -56.10 204.61
CA LEU A 450 39.26 -57.54 204.89
C LEU A 450 40.74 -57.94 204.87
N GLU A 451 41.54 -57.34 203.99
CA GLU A 451 42.99 -57.56 203.91
C GLU A 451 43.70 -57.14 205.20
N ALA A 452 43.33 -56.00 205.79
CA ALA A 452 43.86 -55.54 207.07
C ALA A 452 43.54 -56.48 208.25
N VAL A 453 42.43 -57.22 208.19
CA VAL A 453 42.09 -58.23 209.21
C VAL A 453 42.91 -59.51 209.00
N LEU A 454 43.07 -59.97 207.76
CA LEU A 454 43.88 -61.16 207.42
C LEU A 454 45.35 -61.01 207.85
N GLU A 455 45.96 -59.85 207.60
CA GLU A 455 47.36 -59.51 207.95
C GLU A 455 47.65 -59.57 209.46
N SER A 456 46.63 -59.39 210.31
CA SER A 456 46.79 -59.48 211.77
C SER A 456 46.71 -60.93 212.28
N VAL A 457 45.80 -61.74 211.71
CA VAL A 457 45.59 -63.15 212.10
C VAL A 457 46.76 -64.05 211.68
N THR A 458 47.44 -63.79 210.56
CA THR A 458 48.64 -64.55 210.17
C THR A 458 49.78 -64.41 211.16
N LYS A 459 50.05 -63.21 211.68
CA LYS A 459 51.14 -62.98 212.65
C LYS A 459 50.90 -63.67 214.00
N GLU A 460 49.65 -63.73 214.46
CA GLU A 460 49.28 -64.45 215.68
C GLU A 460 49.38 -65.99 215.52
N LYS A 461 49.00 -66.50 214.34
CA LYS A 461 49.14 -67.92 213.98
C LYS A 461 50.60 -68.37 213.91
N GLU A 462 51.49 -67.54 213.36
CA GLU A 462 52.91 -67.87 213.23
C GLU A 462 53.61 -67.86 214.60
N SER A 463 53.29 -66.85 215.43
CA SER A 463 53.76 -66.77 216.84
C SER A 463 53.33 -67.96 217.71
N THR A 464 52.18 -68.59 217.45
CA THR A 464 51.71 -69.76 218.21
C THR A 464 52.32 -71.07 217.72
N LYS A 465 52.64 -71.19 216.43
CA LYS A 465 53.31 -72.37 215.85
C LYS A 465 54.67 -72.64 216.51
N ASP A 466 55.54 -71.63 216.55
CA ASP A 466 56.93 -71.78 217.03
C ASP A 466 57.00 -72.10 218.53
N HIS A 467 55.98 -71.69 219.31
CA HIS A 467 55.83 -72.05 220.71
C HIS A 467 55.56 -73.56 220.90
N TYR A 468 54.69 -74.15 220.07
CA TYR A 468 54.37 -75.58 220.16
C TYR A 468 55.45 -76.50 219.56
N GLU A 469 56.14 -76.09 218.49
CA GLU A 469 57.28 -76.85 217.97
C GLU A 469 58.41 -76.94 219.01
N SER A 470 58.67 -75.86 219.76
CA SER A 470 59.61 -75.82 220.89
C SER A 470 59.22 -76.72 222.08
N LEU A 471 57.96 -77.14 222.18
CA LEU A 471 57.45 -78.11 223.16
C LEU A 471 57.54 -79.55 222.63
N LEU A 472 57.23 -79.77 221.35
CA LEU A 472 57.30 -81.08 220.71
C LEU A 472 58.73 -81.66 220.64
N VAL A 473 59.74 -80.81 220.41
CA VAL A 473 61.15 -81.22 220.48
C VAL A 473 61.50 -81.73 221.89
N ARG A 474 60.97 -81.08 222.94
CA ARG A 474 61.25 -81.40 224.34
C ARG A 474 60.63 -82.74 224.77
N GLU A 475 59.41 -83.05 224.32
CA GLU A 475 58.79 -84.37 224.60
C GLU A 475 59.35 -85.50 223.72
N ARG A 476 59.84 -85.24 222.51
CA ARG A 476 60.58 -86.27 221.75
C ARG A 476 61.84 -86.72 222.49
N GLN A 477 62.61 -85.78 223.04
CA GLN A 477 63.78 -86.08 223.89
C GLN A 477 63.39 -86.97 225.09
N GLN A 478 62.22 -86.70 225.70
CA GLN A 478 61.70 -87.45 226.85
C GLN A 478 61.01 -88.78 226.46
N ALA A 479 60.74 -89.01 225.17
CA ALA A 479 60.26 -90.30 224.65
C ALA A 479 61.45 -91.25 224.37
N GLU A 480 62.57 -90.73 223.85
CA GLU A 480 63.80 -91.50 223.64
C GLU A 480 64.31 -92.14 224.94
N GLU A 481 64.27 -91.40 226.05
CA GLU A 481 64.65 -91.91 227.39
C GLU A 481 63.71 -93.02 227.91
N ARG A 482 62.41 -92.99 227.54
CA ARG A 482 61.42 -93.99 227.95
C ARG A 482 61.45 -95.25 227.09
N GLU A 483 61.71 -95.14 225.79
CA GLU A 483 61.88 -96.30 224.93
C GLU A 483 63.16 -97.07 225.28
N TYR A 484 64.23 -96.36 225.65
CA TYR A 484 65.45 -96.96 226.18
C TYR A 484 65.21 -97.83 227.43
N ALA A 485 64.23 -97.46 228.28
CA ALA A 485 63.78 -98.30 229.39
C ALA A 485 62.97 -99.52 228.93
N MET A 486 62.04 -99.37 227.97
CA MET A 486 61.23 -100.51 227.47
C MET A 486 62.05 -101.55 226.69
N LYS A 487 63.15 -101.16 226.04
CA LYS A 487 64.14 -102.10 225.47
C LYS A 487 64.70 -103.11 226.50
N LYS A 488 64.57 -102.82 227.81
CA LYS A 488 65.11 -103.64 228.91
C LYS A 488 64.13 -104.69 229.46
N GLU A 489 62.81 -104.45 229.39
CA GLU A 489 61.77 -105.37 229.89
C GLU A 489 61.44 -106.50 228.89
N PHE A 490 61.16 -106.17 227.63
CA PHE A 490 60.64 -107.15 226.67
C PHE A 490 61.65 -108.22 226.24
N SER A 491 62.96 -107.91 226.33
CA SER A 491 64.05 -108.87 226.18
C SER A 491 63.97 -110.05 227.19
N SER A 492 63.23 -109.87 228.29
CA SER A 492 63.06 -110.87 229.35
C SER A 492 61.77 -111.72 229.22
N LYS A 493 60.92 -111.54 228.19
CA LYS A 493 59.59 -112.18 228.12
C LYS A 493 59.25 -112.94 226.82
N LEU A 494 59.95 -112.74 225.70
CA LEU A 494 59.66 -113.50 224.46
C LEU A 494 60.51 -114.77 224.28
N ASN A 495 61.71 -114.83 224.86
CA ASN A 495 62.54 -116.05 224.91
C ASN A 495 61.84 -117.23 225.64
N GLU A 496 60.78 -116.94 226.41
CA GLU A 496 59.95 -117.94 227.09
C GLU A 496 58.81 -118.48 226.18
N LEU A 497 58.46 -117.76 225.11
CA LEU A 497 57.40 -118.11 224.15
C LEU A 497 57.94 -118.84 222.90
N GLU A 498 59.18 -118.56 222.51
CA GLU A 498 59.91 -119.25 221.44
C GLU A 498 60.03 -120.78 221.70
N SER A 499 59.94 -121.19 222.97
CA SER A 499 59.97 -122.59 223.41
C SER A 499 58.64 -123.36 223.22
N GLN A 500 57.51 -122.71 222.91
CA GLN A 500 56.19 -123.37 222.91
C GLN A 500 55.56 -123.63 221.54
N TYR A 501 55.70 -122.74 220.55
CA TYR A 501 54.99 -122.90 219.26
C TYR A 501 55.75 -123.78 218.23
N ASN A 502 57.04 -124.01 218.42
CA ASN A 502 57.87 -124.95 217.62
C ASN A 502 57.46 -126.43 217.77
N SER A 503 56.28 -126.73 218.31
CA SER A 503 55.78 -128.08 218.60
C SER A 503 54.43 -128.41 217.92
N LEU A 504 53.83 -127.52 217.09
CA LEU A 504 52.41 -127.66 216.73
C LEU A 504 52.00 -127.52 215.25
N LYS A 505 52.87 -127.10 214.30
CA LYS A 505 52.38 -126.87 212.92
C LYS A 505 53.23 -127.32 211.71
N ASP A 506 54.08 -128.34 211.88
CA ASP A 506 54.62 -129.14 210.75
C ASP A 506 53.57 -130.07 210.11
N HIS A 507 52.31 -129.61 210.00
CA HIS A 507 51.14 -130.48 209.85
C HIS A 507 50.20 -130.13 208.67
N LEU A 508 50.49 -129.10 207.86
CA LEU A 508 49.46 -128.47 207.01
C LEU A 508 49.89 -127.92 205.63
N GLU A 509 50.98 -128.42 205.03
CA GLU A 509 51.64 -127.76 203.88
C GLU A 509 51.06 -128.07 202.46
N HIS A 510 50.20 -129.09 202.30
CA HIS A 510 50.23 -129.92 201.09
C HIS A 510 49.21 -129.67 199.93
N ASN A 511 48.55 -128.49 199.89
CA ASN A 511 47.51 -128.05 198.91
C ASN A 511 47.85 -127.93 197.39
N THR A 512 47.35 -126.87 196.73
CA THR A 512 47.14 -126.81 195.26
C THR A 512 47.69 -125.57 194.52
N LYS A 513 48.17 -125.76 193.27
CA LYS A 513 48.78 -124.75 192.36
C LYS A 513 48.74 -125.26 190.90
N ARG A 514 48.26 -124.51 189.87
CA ARG A 514 48.32 -124.99 188.45
C ARG A 514 48.35 -124.02 187.23
N ASN A 515 47.23 -123.75 186.52
CA ASN A 515 47.08 -124.33 185.15
C ASN A 515 47.17 -123.53 183.82
N VAL A 516 46.90 -122.21 183.68
CA VAL A 516 46.54 -121.61 182.35
C VAL A 516 47.25 -120.28 182.04
N GLU A 517 47.86 -120.14 180.84
CA GLU A 517 48.57 -118.91 180.42
C GLU A 517 48.85 -118.76 178.89
N GLN A 518 48.16 -119.46 177.97
CA GLN A 518 48.67 -119.72 176.59
C GLN A 518 47.57 -119.87 175.49
N GLU A 519 47.23 -118.82 174.69
CA GLU A 519 46.30 -119.05 173.52
C GLU A 519 46.24 -118.04 172.34
N ILE A 520 46.71 -116.77 172.38
CA ILE A 520 46.26 -115.73 171.40
C ILE A 520 47.40 -115.06 170.60
N CYS A 521 47.86 -115.65 169.48
CA CYS A 521 48.92 -115.06 168.62
C CYS A 521 48.62 -114.95 167.10
N ASP A 522 47.79 -115.80 166.49
CA ASP A 522 48.09 -116.27 165.11
C ASP A 522 47.42 -115.52 163.91
N VAL A 523 46.65 -114.45 164.15
CA VAL A 523 45.61 -113.98 163.19
C VAL A 523 46.07 -112.84 162.23
N LYS A 524 47.36 -112.74 161.83
CA LYS A 524 47.91 -111.46 161.28
C LYS A 524 48.44 -111.40 159.84
N GLU A 525 48.54 -112.48 159.06
CA GLU A 525 49.52 -112.52 157.94
C GLU A 525 48.97 -112.65 156.50
N GLU A 526 47.69 -112.94 156.28
CA GLU A 526 47.19 -113.45 154.96
C GLU A 526 47.03 -112.41 153.82
N ASN A 527 46.90 -111.12 154.13
CA ASN A 527 46.10 -110.20 153.31
C ASN A 527 46.86 -109.36 152.23
N ARG A 528 47.83 -109.94 151.49
CA ARG A 528 48.80 -109.13 150.68
C ARG A 528 49.00 -109.46 149.18
N SER A 529 48.47 -110.55 148.62
CA SER A 529 48.99 -111.09 147.34
C SER A 529 48.26 -110.76 146.02
N LEU A 530 47.13 -110.04 146.01
CA LEU A 530 46.17 -110.03 144.87
C LEU A 530 46.34 -108.92 143.79
N LEU A 531 47.49 -108.25 143.68
CA LEU A 531 47.56 -106.93 143.00
C LEU A 531 48.21 -106.85 141.60
N THR A 532 48.55 -107.95 140.91
CA THR A 532 49.54 -107.91 139.79
C THR A 532 49.12 -108.54 138.44
N GLU A 533 47.86 -108.92 138.22
CA GLU A 533 47.48 -109.78 137.06
C GLU A 533 46.81 -109.05 135.86
N VAL A 534 46.51 -107.75 135.96
CA VAL A 534 45.48 -107.10 135.10
C VAL A 534 46.00 -106.51 133.77
N ASP A 535 47.27 -106.09 133.66
CA ASP A 535 47.70 -105.15 132.59
C ASP A 535 47.98 -105.74 131.19
N ALA A 536 47.91 -107.06 130.99
CA ALA A 536 48.62 -107.72 129.88
C ALA A 536 47.95 -107.76 128.48
N LEU A 537 46.66 -107.38 128.31
CA LEU A 537 45.84 -107.92 127.19
C LEU A 537 45.27 -106.94 126.12
N LYS A 538 45.57 -105.63 126.14
CA LYS A 538 44.89 -104.65 125.24
C LYS A 538 45.50 -104.38 123.85
N HIS A 539 46.67 -104.92 123.51
CA HIS A 539 47.53 -104.39 122.44
C HIS A 539 47.35 -105.03 121.04
N LYS A 540 46.12 -105.24 120.52
CA LYS A 540 45.90 -106.27 119.46
C LYS A 540 44.83 -106.08 118.36
N LEU A 541 44.38 -104.87 118.00
CA LEU A 541 43.21 -104.71 117.09
C LEU A 541 43.33 -103.57 116.01
N ASP A 542 44.52 -103.32 115.47
CA ASP A 542 44.87 -101.97 114.97
C ASP A 542 45.18 -101.83 113.46
N LEU A 543 44.60 -102.66 112.56
CA LEU A 543 44.86 -102.60 111.10
C LEU A 543 43.68 -103.04 110.22
N LEU A 544 43.18 -102.17 109.31
CA LEU A 544 43.00 -102.38 107.84
C LEU A 544 42.05 -101.36 107.11
N VAL A 545 42.36 -101.11 105.82
CA VAL A 545 41.53 -100.55 104.70
C VAL A 545 41.54 -99.02 104.39
N GLU A 546 41.99 -98.69 103.16
CA GLU A 546 41.77 -97.48 102.34
C GLU A 546 41.74 -97.88 100.84
N SER A 547 41.08 -97.14 99.90
CA SER A 547 41.52 -96.92 98.48
C SER A 547 40.53 -96.13 97.54
N ASN A 548 41.06 -95.67 96.38
CA ASN A 548 40.43 -95.39 95.04
C ASN A 548 40.15 -93.94 94.54
N ASP A 549 40.15 -93.77 93.19
CA ASP A 549 40.57 -92.55 92.45
C ASP A 549 39.71 -92.11 91.21
N ASP A 550 40.00 -90.89 90.73
CA ASP A 550 40.22 -90.42 89.32
C ASP A 550 39.14 -89.93 88.28
N ASN A 551 39.37 -88.68 87.78
CA ASN A 551 39.22 -88.08 86.40
C ASN A 551 37.89 -88.20 85.56
N ASN A 552 37.58 -87.49 84.43
CA ASN A 552 38.08 -86.33 83.61
C ASN A 552 36.86 -85.71 82.80
N GLY A 553 37.03 -84.78 81.81
CA GLY A 553 36.08 -84.73 80.65
C GLY A 553 35.74 -83.43 79.86
N THR A 554 36.45 -82.30 79.95
CA THR A 554 35.95 -80.96 79.48
C THR A 554 35.75 -80.71 77.97
N VAL A 555 36.18 -81.60 77.06
CA VAL A 555 36.39 -81.29 75.62
C VAL A 555 35.10 -81.09 74.80
N ARG A 556 33.93 -81.53 75.28
CA ARG A 556 32.72 -81.69 74.43
C ARG A 556 32.06 -80.39 73.95
N LYS A 557 32.27 -79.24 74.63
CA LYS A 557 31.39 -78.07 74.49
C LYS A 557 31.82 -77.03 73.44
N ILE A 558 33.07 -77.10 72.94
CA ILE A 558 33.58 -76.16 71.91
C ILE A 558 33.06 -76.53 70.51
N LYS A 559 32.83 -77.82 70.23
CA LYS A 559 32.45 -78.28 68.88
C LYS A 559 31.07 -77.76 68.43
N GLN A 560 30.15 -77.55 69.37
CA GLN A 560 28.78 -77.12 69.08
C GLN A 560 28.68 -75.69 68.50
N LEU A 561 29.62 -74.79 68.84
CA LEU A 561 29.61 -73.40 68.39
C LEU A 561 30.17 -73.21 66.96
N ILE A 562 30.78 -74.24 66.38
CA ILE A 562 31.33 -74.18 65.01
C ILE A 562 30.24 -74.49 63.99
N ASP A 563 29.42 -75.52 64.26
CA ASP A 563 28.35 -75.98 63.36
C ASP A 563 27.26 -74.91 63.13
N GLU A 564 27.00 -74.06 64.13
CA GLU A 564 26.05 -72.92 64.03
C GLU A 564 26.57 -71.79 63.11
N SER A 565 27.88 -71.61 63.00
CA SER A 565 28.51 -70.57 62.16
C SER A 565 28.45 -70.90 60.66
N ASP A 566 28.68 -72.17 60.30
CA ASP A 566 28.59 -72.63 58.90
C ASP A 566 27.15 -72.79 58.39
N GLN A 567 26.16 -72.81 59.30
CA GLN A 567 24.74 -72.77 58.94
C GLN A 567 24.36 -71.40 58.34
N MET A 568 24.69 -70.31 59.04
CA MET A 568 24.46 -68.92 58.58
C MET A 568 25.13 -68.63 57.23
N LYS A 569 26.34 -69.17 57.04
CA LYS A 569 27.15 -69.00 55.82
C LYS A 569 26.47 -69.54 54.56
N LYS A 570 25.64 -70.59 54.68
CA LYS A 570 24.88 -71.20 53.57
C LYS A 570 23.62 -70.42 53.19
N GLU A 571 23.09 -69.56 54.05
CA GLU A 571 21.96 -68.70 53.70
C GLU A 571 22.42 -67.46 52.91
N VAL A 572 23.55 -66.86 53.31
CA VAL A 572 24.16 -65.72 52.59
C VAL A 572 24.47 -66.07 51.13
N GLU A 573 25.00 -67.28 50.86
CA GLU A 573 25.34 -67.68 49.49
C GLU A 573 24.08 -67.96 48.62
N LYS A 574 22.99 -68.45 49.20
CA LYS A 574 21.69 -68.57 48.50
C LYS A 574 21.16 -67.22 48.04
N TYR A 575 21.29 -66.18 48.86
CA TYR A 575 20.86 -64.83 48.47
C TYR A 575 21.74 -64.26 47.34
N LYS A 576 23.04 -64.56 47.28
CA LYS A 576 23.90 -64.21 46.13
C LYS A 576 23.54 -64.95 44.84
N GLU A 577 23.20 -66.24 44.90
CA GLU A 577 22.75 -66.99 43.71
C GLU A 577 21.43 -66.42 43.16
N LEU A 578 20.53 -66.00 44.06
CA LEU A 578 19.26 -65.38 43.68
C LEU A 578 19.45 -63.96 43.14
N LEU A 579 20.41 -63.19 43.67
CA LEU A 579 20.82 -61.89 43.14
C LEU A 579 21.43 -62.03 41.74
N ASN A 580 22.39 -62.95 41.52
CA ASN A 580 22.97 -63.22 40.21
C ASN A 580 21.91 -63.65 39.17
N LYS A 581 20.88 -64.41 39.59
CA LYS A 581 19.74 -64.73 38.70
C LYS A 581 18.95 -63.49 38.31
N LYS A 582 18.69 -62.56 39.24
CA LYS A 582 18.01 -61.29 38.93
C LYS A 582 18.88 -60.36 38.09
N GLU A 583 20.19 -60.35 38.28
CA GLU A 583 21.13 -59.54 37.49
C GLU A 583 21.31 -60.08 36.05
N MET A 584 21.21 -61.41 35.86
CA MET A 584 21.10 -62.06 34.55
C MET A 584 19.72 -61.85 33.88
N GLU A 585 18.68 -61.59 34.66
CA GLU A 585 17.34 -61.25 34.15
C GLU A 585 17.28 -59.77 33.74
N ILE A 586 17.89 -58.87 34.51
CA ILE A 586 18.11 -57.46 34.17
C ILE A 586 18.92 -57.34 32.86
N LYS A 587 20.05 -58.05 32.73
CA LYS A 587 20.84 -58.06 31.48
C LYS A 587 20.09 -58.60 30.25
N LYS A 588 19.07 -59.44 30.45
CA LYS A 588 18.16 -59.85 29.37
C LYS A 588 17.14 -58.77 29.01
N LEU A 589 16.67 -58.00 29.97
CA LEU A 589 15.80 -56.84 29.72
C LEU A 589 16.57 -55.71 29.02
N GLU A 590 17.80 -55.42 29.46
CA GLU A 590 18.71 -54.47 28.81
C GLU A 590 19.03 -54.89 27.35
N GLN A 591 19.22 -56.19 27.09
CA GLN A 591 19.35 -56.69 25.71
C GLN A 591 18.07 -56.55 24.88
N PHE A 592 16.88 -56.67 25.50
CA PHE A 592 15.61 -56.46 24.81
C PHE A 592 15.36 -54.97 24.47
N GLU A 593 15.80 -54.04 25.31
CA GLU A 593 15.74 -52.60 25.01
C GLU A 593 16.74 -52.23 23.90
N TRP A 594 17.99 -52.73 23.95
CA TRP A 594 18.96 -52.49 22.87
C TRP A 594 18.61 -53.17 21.53
N GLN A 595 17.83 -54.26 21.52
CA GLN A 595 17.26 -54.80 20.28
C GLN A 595 16.00 -54.09 19.79
N ARG A 596 15.39 -53.21 20.60
CA ARG A 596 14.25 -52.38 20.17
C ARG A 596 14.67 -51.04 19.55
N ILE A 597 15.92 -50.62 19.77
CA ILE A 597 16.49 -49.37 19.23
C ILE A 597 17.55 -49.71 18.16
N SER A 598 17.21 -50.60 17.23
CA SER A 598 18.10 -51.00 16.12
C SER A 598 17.39 -51.39 14.81
N ASN A 599 16.06 -51.25 14.73
CA ASN A 599 15.30 -51.34 13.47
C ASN A 599 13.96 -50.58 13.54
N ASP A 600 13.45 -50.25 12.35
CA ASP A 600 12.06 -49.90 12.00
C ASP A 600 11.45 -48.50 12.34
N GLU A 601 12.08 -47.61 13.11
CA GLU A 601 11.57 -46.22 13.29
C GLU A 601 12.58 -45.09 12.98
N LEU A 602 13.55 -45.31 12.09
CA LEU A 602 14.54 -44.27 11.70
C LEU A 602 14.88 -44.19 10.19
N SER A 603 14.09 -44.83 9.33
CA SER A 603 14.13 -44.65 7.87
C SER A 603 13.02 -43.71 7.36
N PHE A 604 11.77 -43.93 7.80
CA PHE A 604 10.59 -43.24 7.28
C PHE A 604 10.65 -41.71 7.40
N ALA A 605 11.15 -41.21 8.54
CA ALA A 605 11.27 -39.77 8.82
C ALA A 605 12.32 -39.03 7.95
N LYS A 606 13.08 -39.74 7.10
CA LYS A 606 14.07 -39.13 6.20
C LYS A 606 13.55 -39.02 4.76
N ASP A 607 12.78 -40.00 4.30
CA ASP A 607 12.28 -40.03 2.92
C ASP A 607 11.01 -39.17 2.77
N GLU A 608 10.19 -39.01 3.81
CA GLU A 608 9.00 -38.16 3.76
C GLU A 608 9.32 -36.66 3.70
N ILE A 609 10.43 -36.23 4.33
CA ILE A 609 10.99 -34.87 4.17
C ILE A 609 11.65 -34.70 2.79
N GLY A 610 12.07 -35.80 2.14
CA GLY A 610 12.61 -35.79 0.78
C GLY A 610 11.54 -35.64 -0.31
N LEU A 611 10.43 -36.40 -0.22
CA LEU A 611 9.39 -36.41 -1.27
C LEU A 611 8.46 -35.20 -1.21
N GLN A 612 8.16 -34.66 -0.02
CA GLN A 612 7.23 -33.52 0.12
C GLN A 612 7.79 -32.19 -0.42
N VAL A 613 9.02 -32.19 -0.97
CA VAL A 613 9.65 -31.07 -1.68
C VAL A 613 9.57 -31.22 -3.21
N MET A 614 9.22 -32.40 -3.75
CA MET A 614 9.20 -32.64 -5.20
C MET A 614 7.80 -32.58 -5.84
N ASP A 615 6.76 -33.08 -5.18
CA ASP A 615 5.39 -33.15 -5.75
C ASP A 615 4.51 -31.96 -5.32
N SER A 616 4.83 -30.77 -5.80
CA SER A 616 3.95 -29.59 -5.72
C SER A 616 4.21 -28.61 -6.87
N ASP A 617 3.15 -28.15 -7.55
CA ASP A 617 3.22 -27.46 -8.86
C ASP A 617 4.19 -26.26 -8.92
N GLY A 618 4.40 -25.57 -7.79
CA GLY A 618 5.31 -24.42 -7.68
C GLY A 618 6.82 -24.72 -7.72
N TYR A 619 7.25 -25.92 -8.11
CA TYR A 619 8.68 -26.26 -8.27
C TYR A 619 9.17 -26.20 -9.72
N LEU A 620 8.35 -26.62 -10.70
CA LEU A 620 8.74 -26.58 -12.12
C LEU A 620 8.89 -25.15 -12.65
N GLU A 621 7.95 -24.25 -12.33
CA GLU A 621 8.07 -22.84 -12.71
C GLU A 621 9.34 -22.20 -12.14
N ARG A 622 9.70 -22.49 -10.88
CA ARG A 622 10.95 -21.99 -10.27
C ARG A 622 12.20 -22.61 -10.89
N GLU A 623 12.17 -23.87 -11.32
CA GLU A 623 13.32 -24.44 -12.03
C GLU A 623 13.44 -23.89 -13.46
N GLU A 624 12.33 -23.59 -14.14
CA GLU A 624 12.35 -22.88 -15.42
C GLU A 624 12.81 -21.42 -15.27
N GLU A 625 12.37 -20.69 -14.25
CA GLU A 625 12.89 -19.34 -13.93
C GLU A 625 14.39 -19.38 -13.62
N VAL A 626 14.86 -20.35 -12.81
CA VAL A 626 16.29 -20.51 -12.52
C VAL A 626 17.08 -20.93 -13.76
N LYS A 627 16.52 -21.75 -14.67
CA LYS A 627 17.14 -22.06 -15.97
C LYS A 627 17.18 -20.83 -16.89
N LYS A 628 16.09 -20.05 -16.94
CA LYS A 628 15.98 -18.82 -17.71
C LYS A 628 16.99 -17.78 -17.23
N LEU A 629 17.03 -17.49 -15.93
CA LEU A 629 18.02 -16.61 -15.30
C LEU A 629 19.46 -17.11 -15.51
N LYS A 630 19.72 -18.42 -15.44
CA LYS A 630 21.04 -18.99 -15.81
C LYS A 630 21.38 -18.79 -17.29
N SER A 631 20.40 -18.84 -18.19
CA SER A 631 20.61 -18.55 -19.62
C SER A 631 20.80 -17.06 -19.90
N GLU A 632 20.13 -16.18 -19.16
CA GLU A 632 20.32 -14.72 -19.19
C GLU A 632 21.73 -14.36 -18.71
N ILE A 633 22.16 -14.92 -17.58
CA ILE A 633 23.52 -14.78 -17.04
C ILE A 633 24.57 -15.35 -18.02
N ALA A 634 24.30 -16.47 -18.69
CA ALA A 634 25.20 -17.02 -19.69
C ALA A 634 25.33 -16.12 -20.93
N LYS A 635 24.25 -15.46 -21.37
CA LYS A 635 24.31 -14.44 -22.44
C LYS A 635 25.08 -13.19 -22.02
N LEU A 636 24.78 -12.65 -20.84
CA LEU A 636 25.46 -11.46 -20.29
C LEU A 636 26.95 -11.71 -20.00
N LEU A 637 27.36 -12.97 -19.84
CA LEU A 637 28.77 -13.36 -19.79
C LEU A 637 29.40 -13.52 -21.18
N ALA A 638 28.64 -13.89 -22.21
CA ALA A 638 29.11 -13.94 -23.60
C ALA A 638 29.23 -12.53 -24.22
N GLU A 639 28.29 -11.61 -23.94
CA GLU A 639 28.43 -10.18 -24.29
C GLU A 639 29.64 -9.52 -23.61
N LYS A 640 30.20 -10.15 -22.57
CA LYS A 640 31.43 -9.70 -21.92
C LYS A 640 32.71 -10.07 -22.67
N GLU A 641 32.63 -10.88 -23.73
CA GLU A 641 33.77 -11.27 -24.55
C GLU A 641 34.23 -10.12 -25.48
N ASP A 642 33.35 -9.17 -25.83
CA ASP A 642 33.70 -7.92 -26.52
C ASP A 642 34.67 -7.03 -25.71
N VAL A 643 34.73 -7.19 -24.39
CA VAL A 643 35.71 -6.50 -23.54
C VAL A 643 37.15 -6.92 -23.87
N ALA A 644 37.36 -8.15 -24.37
CA ALA A 644 38.67 -8.58 -24.86
C ALA A 644 39.07 -7.82 -26.14
N VAL A 645 38.14 -7.66 -27.08
CA VAL A 645 38.36 -6.92 -28.34
C VAL A 645 38.63 -5.44 -28.07
N LEU A 646 37.88 -4.83 -27.14
CA LEU A 646 38.10 -3.45 -26.69
C LEU A 646 39.47 -3.26 -26.03
N ASN A 647 39.91 -4.22 -25.22
CA ASN A 647 41.22 -4.17 -24.57
C ASN A 647 42.38 -4.40 -25.55
N GLU A 648 42.21 -5.25 -26.57
CA GLU A 648 43.20 -5.43 -27.63
C GLU A 648 43.37 -4.15 -28.48
N ASN A 649 42.26 -3.48 -28.82
CA ASN A 649 42.28 -2.20 -29.54
C ASN A 649 42.89 -1.06 -28.70
N LEU A 650 42.64 -1.04 -27.39
CA LEU A 650 43.27 -0.09 -26.46
C LEU A 650 44.80 -0.29 -26.38
N MET A 651 45.27 -1.53 -26.43
CA MET A 651 46.71 -1.84 -26.46
C MET A 651 47.38 -1.44 -27.78
N LYS A 652 46.69 -1.63 -28.93
CA LYS A 652 47.18 -1.14 -30.24
C LYS A 652 47.31 0.38 -30.27
N LEU A 653 46.27 1.10 -29.85
CA LEU A 653 46.29 2.58 -29.75
C LEU A 653 47.36 3.11 -28.80
N LYS A 654 47.72 2.36 -27.74
CA LYS A 654 48.89 2.69 -26.91
C LYS A 654 50.21 2.52 -27.67
N SER A 655 50.40 1.39 -28.36
CA SER A 655 51.64 1.16 -29.12
C SER A 655 51.85 2.17 -30.26
N GLU A 656 50.78 2.58 -30.96
CA GLU A 656 50.86 3.60 -32.02
C GLU A 656 51.21 4.98 -31.46
N ASN A 657 50.63 5.38 -30.31
CA ASN A 657 51.01 6.62 -29.63
C ASN A 657 52.47 6.60 -29.14
N GLU A 658 52.93 5.47 -28.60
CA GLU A 658 54.32 5.33 -28.13
C GLU A 658 55.32 5.37 -29.30
N GLU A 659 54.96 4.81 -30.46
CA GLU A 659 55.75 4.91 -31.69
C GLU A 659 55.77 6.35 -32.26
N LEU A 660 54.65 7.08 -32.20
CA LEU A 660 54.57 8.49 -32.59
C LEU A 660 55.38 9.40 -31.67
N ILE A 661 55.34 9.19 -30.35
CA ILE A 661 56.12 9.94 -29.36
C ILE A 661 57.62 9.74 -29.58
N ASN A 662 58.06 8.53 -29.96
CA ASN A 662 59.47 8.28 -30.28
C ASN A 662 59.89 8.96 -31.60
N LYS A 663 59.06 8.90 -32.65
CA LYS A 663 59.30 9.63 -33.92
C LYS A 663 59.39 11.16 -33.70
N LEU A 664 58.63 11.70 -32.74
CA LEU A 664 58.70 13.12 -32.36
C LEU A 664 60.01 13.48 -31.64
N LYS A 665 60.56 12.57 -30.82
CA LYS A 665 61.87 12.74 -30.17
C LYS A 665 63.04 12.67 -31.15
N ASP A 666 63.02 11.68 -32.04
CA ASP A 666 64.09 11.48 -33.04
C ASP A 666 64.18 12.66 -34.02
N SER A 667 63.07 13.36 -34.25
CA SER A 667 63.00 14.56 -35.10
C SER A 667 63.60 15.84 -34.47
N ASN A 668 64.05 15.80 -33.21
CA ASN A 668 64.48 16.99 -32.45
C ASN A 668 66.00 17.02 -32.15
N MET A 669 66.83 16.41 -33.01
CA MET A 669 68.28 16.32 -32.86
C MET A 669 69.04 16.75 -34.12
N GLN A 670 69.05 18.06 -34.41
CA GLN A 670 69.90 18.68 -35.44
C GLN A 670 70.41 20.07 -34.97
N ASP A 671 71.60 20.45 -35.42
CA ASP A 671 72.50 21.43 -34.74
C ASP A 671 71.96 22.85 -34.43
N PRO A 672 72.40 23.45 -33.29
CA PRO A 672 72.05 24.82 -32.90
C PRO A 672 73.12 25.86 -33.32
N SER A 673 73.08 26.35 -34.56
CA SER A 673 73.90 27.52 -34.96
C SER A 673 73.27 28.40 -36.05
N ASP A 674 72.47 29.41 -35.64
CA ASP A 674 72.55 30.81 -36.12
C ASP A 674 71.46 31.69 -35.47
N ILE A 675 71.69 32.07 -34.21
CA ILE A 675 70.75 32.90 -33.43
C ILE A 675 71.02 34.39 -33.66
N ARG A 676 70.30 34.97 -34.63
CA ARG A 676 69.82 36.38 -34.55
C ARG A 676 68.70 36.78 -35.52
N SER A 677 68.43 36.00 -36.57
CA SER A 677 67.37 36.32 -37.54
C SER A 677 66.04 35.59 -37.29
N SER A 678 65.97 34.74 -36.25
CA SER A 678 64.87 33.78 -36.06
C SER A 678 63.89 34.10 -34.93
N GLU A 679 64.14 35.11 -34.09
CA GLU A 679 63.26 35.38 -32.93
C GLU A 679 61.94 36.03 -33.35
N GLN A 680 61.97 37.05 -34.23
CA GLN A 680 60.74 37.61 -34.82
C GLN A 680 59.97 36.55 -35.62
N ALA A 681 60.66 35.75 -36.43
CA ALA A 681 60.02 34.68 -37.23
C ALA A 681 59.51 33.50 -36.39
N ARG A 682 59.95 33.35 -35.14
CA ARG A 682 59.35 32.44 -34.15
C ARG A 682 58.17 33.09 -33.47
N SER A 683 58.29 34.31 -32.94
CA SER A 683 57.19 35.04 -32.31
C SER A 683 55.99 35.24 -33.27
N ASP A 684 56.23 35.66 -34.51
CA ASP A 684 55.21 35.79 -35.56
C ASP A 684 54.59 34.43 -35.97
N ARG A 685 55.19 33.30 -35.58
CA ARG A 685 54.71 31.94 -35.87
C ARG A 685 54.02 31.33 -34.65
N GLU A 686 54.55 31.54 -33.46
CA GLU A 686 53.95 31.18 -32.16
C GLU A 686 52.66 31.97 -31.93
N GLN A 687 52.62 33.26 -32.28
CA GLN A 687 51.38 34.05 -32.28
C GLN A 687 50.36 33.47 -33.27
N ARG A 688 50.75 33.18 -34.52
CA ARG A 688 49.84 32.57 -35.51
C ARG A 688 49.37 31.18 -35.12
N MET A 689 50.24 30.35 -34.53
CA MET A 689 49.86 29.06 -33.97
C MET A 689 48.85 29.26 -32.83
N SER A 690 49.08 30.22 -31.91
CA SER A 690 48.15 30.53 -30.81
C SER A 690 46.82 31.11 -31.29
N ASP A 691 46.81 31.92 -32.34
CA ASP A 691 45.59 32.48 -32.94
C ASP A 691 44.79 31.36 -33.66
N GLU A 692 45.48 30.47 -34.36
CA GLU A 692 44.89 29.31 -35.07
C GLU A 692 44.42 28.21 -34.10
N GLU A 693 45.16 27.97 -33.03
CA GLU A 693 44.81 27.07 -31.91
C GLU A 693 43.61 27.63 -31.13
N SER A 694 43.57 28.93 -30.84
CA SER A 694 42.39 29.60 -30.26
C SER A 694 41.16 29.53 -31.17
N TYR A 695 41.34 29.62 -32.49
CA TYR A 695 40.25 29.48 -33.47
C TYR A 695 39.76 28.02 -33.57
N LEU A 696 40.66 27.04 -33.46
CA LEU A 696 40.32 25.62 -33.43
C LEU A 696 39.64 25.22 -32.11
N GLU A 697 40.08 25.76 -30.97
CA GLU A 697 39.44 25.60 -29.66
C GLU A 697 38.02 26.17 -29.67
N GLN A 698 37.84 27.42 -30.14
CA GLN A 698 36.51 28.02 -30.29
C GLN A 698 35.61 27.22 -31.23
N ARG A 699 36.14 26.73 -32.36
CA ARG A 699 35.37 25.91 -33.30
C ARG A 699 35.05 24.52 -32.74
N SER A 700 35.90 23.99 -31.87
CA SER A 700 35.67 22.74 -31.13
C SER A 700 34.53 22.91 -30.12
N THR A 701 34.52 24.02 -29.36
CA THR A 701 33.42 24.33 -28.44
C THR A 701 32.10 24.59 -29.17
N GLU A 702 32.10 25.35 -30.28
CA GLU A 702 30.91 25.53 -31.14
C GLU A 702 30.33 24.20 -31.66
N ILE A 703 31.20 23.26 -32.08
CA ILE A 703 30.78 21.92 -32.50
C ILE A 703 30.25 21.09 -31.32
N SER A 704 30.86 21.20 -30.14
CA SER A 704 30.39 20.55 -28.92
C SER A 704 29.01 21.06 -28.50
N GLU A 705 28.81 22.38 -28.45
CA GLU A 705 27.54 23.02 -28.13
C GLU A 705 26.44 22.66 -29.13
N MET A 706 26.75 22.63 -30.45
CA MET A 706 25.80 22.14 -31.46
C MET A 706 25.43 20.67 -31.27
N ASN A 707 26.39 19.82 -30.91
CA ASN A 707 26.12 18.40 -30.68
C ASN A 707 25.31 18.18 -29.40
N GLU A 708 25.62 18.86 -28.29
CA GLU A 708 24.77 18.82 -27.09
C GLU A 708 23.37 19.38 -27.37
N LYS A 709 23.26 20.48 -28.13
CA LYS A 709 21.97 21.08 -28.51
C LYS A 709 21.14 20.11 -29.34
N ARG A 710 21.75 19.43 -30.32
CA ARG A 710 21.09 18.36 -31.07
C ARG A 710 20.67 17.21 -30.16
N LEU A 711 21.52 16.76 -29.24
CA LEU A 711 21.19 15.68 -28.31
C LEU A 711 20.01 16.05 -27.38
N ARG A 712 19.95 17.32 -26.94
CA ARG A 712 18.82 17.87 -26.18
C ARG A 712 17.54 17.95 -27.02
N GLU A 713 17.63 18.35 -28.28
CA GLU A 713 16.50 18.38 -29.22
C GLU A 713 15.99 16.97 -29.58
N GLU A 714 16.88 16.00 -29.80
CA GLU A 714 16.54 14.59 -30.04
C GLU A 714 15.90 13.94 -28.80
N PHE A 715 16.43 14.22 -27.60
CA PHE A 715 15.85 13.72 -26.34
C PHE A 715 14.47 14.35 -26.07
N GLN A 716 14.31 15.65 -26.31
CA GLN A 716 13.03 16.35 -26.20
C GLN A 716 11.99 15.75 -27.16
N ALA A 717 12.35 15.52 -28.43
CA ALA A 717 11.46 14.92 -29.42
C ALA A 717 11.01 13.50 -29.04
N GLN A 718 11.92 12.66 -28.50
CA GLN A 718 11.56 11.33 -27.99
C GLN A 718 10.66 11.38 -26.75
N LEU A 719 10.74 12.45 -25.97
CA LEU A 719 9.91 12.66 -24.78
C LEU A 719 8.51 13.15 -25.18
N GLU A 720 8.42 14.03 -26.18
CA GLU A 720 7.17 14.47 -26.81
C GLU A 720 6.45 13.30 -27.51
N GLU A 721 7.14 12.50 -28.34
CA GLU A 721 6.58 11.30 -28.99
C GLU A 721 5.98 10.32 -27.97
N ARG A 722 6.68 10.10 -26.84
CA ARG A 722 6.19 9.22 -25.75
C ARG A 722 5.00 9.81 -24.99
N VAL A 723 4.97 11.13 -24.81
CA VAL A 723 3.82 11.83 -24.20
C VAL A 723 2.61 11.78 -25.13
N GLU A 724 2.79 11.91 -26.45
CA GLU A 724 1.69 11.69 -27.41
C GLU A 724 1.22 10.23 -27.39
N GLU A 725 2.11 9.25 -27.36
CA GLU A 725 1.76 7.82 -27.33
C GLU A 725 0.94 7.46 -26.08
N GLU A 726 1.36 7.90 -24.89
CA GLU A 726 0.58 7.70 -23.66
C GLU A 726 -0.72 8.52 -23.63
N THR A 727 -0.72 9.74 -24.17
CA THR A 727 -1.95 10.55 -24.32
C THR A 727 -2.97 9.84 -25.20
N LEU A 728 -2.53 9.20 -26.29
CA LEU A 728 -3.38 8.38 -27.17
C LEU A 728 -3.87 7.10 -26.48
N LYS A 729 -3.02 6.40 -25.71
CA LYS A 729 -3.43 5.23 -24.90
C LYS A 729 -4.48 5.60 -23.86
N VAL A 730 -4.29 6.70 -23.12
CA VAL A 730 -5.22 7.20 -22.10
C VAL A 730 -6.54 7.66 -22.73
N THR A 731 -6.48 8.41 -23.83
CA THR A 731 -7.70 8.82 -24.58
C THR A 731 -8.48 7.60 -25.07
N SER A 732 -7.80 6.61 -25.65
CA SER A 732 -8.40 5.36 -26.15
C SER A 732 -9.05 4.54 -25.02
N ARG A 733 -8.45 4.48 -23.82
CA ARG A 733 -9.09 3.89 -22.64
C ARG A 733 -10.36 4.63 -22.24
N TYR A 734 -10.32 5.96 -22.13
CA TYR A 734 -11.50 6.73 -21.75
C TYR A 734 -12.62 6.64 -22.81
N GLU A 735 -12.32 6.64 -24.11
CA GLU A 735 -13.32 6.39 -25.15
C GLU A 735 -13.96 4.99 -25.01
N MET A 736 -13.16 3.97 -24.69
CA MET A 736 -13.63 2.60 -24.46
C MET A 736 -14.52 2.51 -23.21
N GLU A 737 -14.09 3.08 -22.08
CA GLU A 737 -14.87 3.13 -20.83
C GLU A 737 -16.18 3.92 -21.00
N ILE A 738 -16.16 5.07 -21.68
CA ILE A 738 -17.38 5.85 -22.00
C ILE A 738 -18.33 5.02 -22.88
N LYS A 739 -17.80 4.25 -23.83
CA LYS A 739 -18.57 3.37 -24.72
C LYS A 739 -19.17 2.19 -23.98
N GLU A 740 -18.44 1.56 -23.06
CA GLU A 740 -18.96 0.51 -22.18
C GLU A 740 -19.99 1.04 -21.18
N ALA A 741 -19.74 2.19 -20.54
CA ALA A 741 -20.69 2.86 -19.66
C ALA A 741 -21.99 3.21 -20.40
N LYS A 742 -21.89 3.72 -21.65
CA LYS A 742 -23.04 4.01 -22.52
C LYS A 742 -23.78 2.73 -22.93
N ASN A 743 -23.09 1.64 -23.23
CA ASN A 743 -23.71 0.35 -23.51
C ASN A 743 -24.43 -0.22 -22.26
N SER A 744 -23.80 -0.16 -21.09
CA SER A 744 -24.36 -0.56 -19.80
C SER A 744 -25.60 0.28 -19.44
N ALA A 745 -25.55 1.59 -19.65
CA ALA A 745 -26.69 2.49 -19.46
C ALA A 745 -27.83 2.16 -20.43
N ASN A 746 -27.54 1.95 -21.72
CA ASN A 746 -28.55 1.52 -22.71
C ASN A 746 -29.19 0.19 -22.30
N GLN A 747 -28.40 -0.80 -21.86
CA GLN A 747 -28.90 -2.10 -21.42
C GLN A 747 -29.77 -1.99 -20.15
N LYS A 748 -29.40 -1.11 -19.21
CA LYS A 748 -30.18 -0.74 -18.02
C LYS A 748 -31.45 0.07 -18.33
N VAL A 749 -31.53 0.76 -19.48
CA VAL A 749 -32.75 1.46 -19.95
C VAL A 749 -33.66 0.52 -20.76
N ILE A 750 -33.09 -0.42 -21.51
CA ILE A 750 -33.83 -1.43 -22.26
C ILE A 750 -34.68 -2.31 -21.33
N PHE A 751 -34.14 -2.77 -20.19
CA PHE A 751 -34.85 -3.70 -19.31
C PHE A 751 -36.15 -3.12 -18.70
N PRO A 752 -36.17 -1.89 -18.12
CA PRO A 752 -37.40 -1.20 -17.73
C PRO A 752 -38.33 -0.93 -18.92
N SER A 753 -37.81 -0.61 -20.11
CA SER A 753 -38.66 -0.35 -21.28
C SER A 753 -39.44 -1.59 -21.73
N MET A 754 -38.84 -2.79 -21.66
CA MET A 754 -39.53 -4.04 -21.94
C MET A 754 -40.57 -4.38 -20.87
N LEU A 755 -40.24 -4.16 -19.58
CA LEU A 755 -41.20 -4.33 -18.48
C LEU A 755 -42.40 -3.39 -18.62
N LEU A 756 -42.17 -2.11 -18.94
CA LEU A 756 -43.24 -1.13 -19.16
C LEU A 756 -44.14 -1.53 -20.34
N LYS A 757 -43.54 -2.03 -21.44
CA LYS A 757 -44.27 -2.51 -22.62
C LYS A 757 -45.12 -3.74 -22.29
N SER A 758 -44.57 -4.72 -21.56
CA SER A 758 -45.30 -5.90 -21.08
C SER A 758 -46.49 -5.52 -20.17
N CYS A 759 -46.29 -4.57 -19.25
CA CYS A 759 -47.37 -4.03 -18.42
C CYS A 759 -48.46 -3.32 -19.25
N LEU A 760 -48.10 -2.58 -20.29
CA LEU A 760 -49.05 -1.94 -21.21
C LEU A 760 -49.83 -2.97 -22.05
N GLU A 761 -49.19 -4.05 -22.48
CA GLU A 761 -49.85 -5.16 -23.18
C GLU A 761 -50.82 -5.92 -22.25
N GLN A 762 -50.46 -6.16 -20.99
CA GLN A 762 -51.39 -6.72 -19.99
C GLN A 762 -52.55 -5.77 -19.66
N LEU A 763 -52.32 -4.46 -19.51
CA LEU A 763 -53.38 -3.47 -19.34
C LEU A 763 -54.31 -3.41 -20.56
N SER A 764 -53.80 -3.60 -21.77
CA SER A 764 -54.60 -3.71 -23.00
C SER A 764 -55.51 -4.97 -22.97
N ALA A 765 -54.98 -6.12 -22.55
CA ALA A 765 -55.74 -7.36 -22.39
C ALA A 765 -56.82 -7.27 -21.30
N ILE A 766 -56.50 -6.62 -20.17
CA ILE A 766 -57.46 -6.34 -19.09
C ILE A 766 -58.56 -5.40 -19.60
N LYS A 767 -58.21 -4.30 -20.28
CA LYS A 767 -59.18 -3.35 -20.85
C LYS A 767 -60.09 -4.02 -21.88
N SER A 768 -59.55 -4.90 -22.71
CA SER A 768 -60.31 -5.69 -23.68
C SER A 768 -61.27 -6.67 -22.98
N SER A 769 -60.83 -7.30 -21.88
CA SER A 769 -61.67 -8.18 -21.06
C SER A 769 -62.81 -7.42 -20.37
N ILE A 770 -62.55 -6.21 -19.85
CA ILE A 770 -63.56 -5.33 -19.26
C ILE A 770 -64.61 -4.89 -20.30
N LEU A 771 -64.18 -4.56 -21.52
CA LEU A 771 -65.09 -4.26 -22.64
C LEU A 771 -65.94 -5.48 -23.05
N GLY A 772 -65.37 -6.69 -23.00
CA GLY A 772 -66.12 -7.93 -23.16
C GLY A 772 -67.18 -8.13 -22.08
N ILE A 773 -66.84 -7.87 -20.81
CA ILE A 773 -67.78 -7.94 -19.67
C ILE A 773 -68.88 -6.90 -19.80
N ASP A 774 -68.60 -5.65 -20.18
CA ASP A 774 -69.61 -4.62 -20.41
C ASP A 774 -70.54 -4.96 -21.60
N LEU A 775 -70.02 -5.59 -22.66
CA LEU A 775 -70.85 -6.10 -23.76
C LEU A 775 -71.75 -7.27 -23.34
N ILE A 776 -71.25 -8.17 -22.48
CA ILE A 776 -72.05 -9.24 -21.84
C ILE A 776 -73.12 -8.62 -20.93
N PHE A 777 -72.78 -7.58 -20.16
CA PHE A 777 -73.72 -6.92 -19.26
C PHE A 777 -74.83 -6.17 -20.03
N LYS A 778 -74.47 -5.49 -21.13
CA LYS A 778 -75.43 -4.84 -22.04
C LYS A 778 -76.33 -5.84 -22.76
N THR A 779 -75.80 -6.99 -23.21
CA THR A 779 -76.65 -8.03 -23.82
C THR A 779 -77.56 -8.71 -22.80
N PHE A 780 -77.10 -8.93 -21.55
CA PHE A 780 -77.93 -9.43 -20.45
C PHE A 780 -79.04 -8.45 -20.06
N LEU A 781 -78.73 -7.14 -19.98
CA LEU A 781 -79.72 -6.08 -19.76
C LEU A 781 -80.74 -6.00 -20.91
N ASN A 782 -80.30 -6.12 -22.17
CA ASN A 782 -81.23 -6.20 -23.31
C ASN A 782 -82.12 -7.44 -23.23
N PHE A 783 -81.59 -8.61 -22.87
CA PHE A 783 -82.38 -9.81 -22.65
C PHE A 783 -83.44 -9.63 -21.55
N ARG A 784 -83.08 -8.94 -20.46
CA ARG A 784 -84.01 -8.61 -19.37
C ARG A 784 -85.08 -7.61 -19.80
N SER A 785 -84.74 -6.60 -20.60
CA SER A 785 -85.70 -5.67 -21.19
C SER A 785 -86.65 -6.36 -22.19
N ILE A 786 -86.12 -7.23 -23.07
CA ILE A 786 -86.93 -8.02 -24.02
C ILE A 786 -87.87 -8.96 -23.26
N SER A 787 -87.41 -9.60 -22.18
CA SER A 787 -88.24 -10.44 -21.30
C SER A 787 -89.35 -9.63 -20.61
N MET A 788 -89.06 -8.42 -20.12
CA MET A 788 -90.07 -7.51 -19.56
C MET A 788 -91.08 -7.04 -20.63
N ILE A 789 -90.62 -6.76 -21.84
CA ILE A 789 -91.49 -6.38 -22.97
C ILE A 789 -92.38 -7.56 -23.38
N GLN A 790 -91.85 -8.78 -23.51
CA GLN A 790 -92.65 -9.98 -23.78
C GLN A 790 -93.68 -10.22 -22.67
N THR A 791 -93.30 -10.09 -21.40
CA THR A 791 -94.23 -10.23 -20.25
C THR A 791 -95.34 -9.17 -20.29
N SER A 792 -95.01 -7.94 -20.71
CA SER A 792 -95.96 -6.84 -20.81
C SER A 792 -96.89 -7.01 -22.02
N VAL A 793 -96.36 -7.42 -23.17
CA VAL A 793 -97.15 -7.75 -24.37
C VAL A 793 -98.07 -8.94 -24.12
N PHE A 794 -97.63 -9.96 -23.39
CA PHE A 794 -98.47 -11.08 -23.00
C PHE A 794 -99.67 -10.61 -22.15
N LYS A 795 -99.43 -9.76 -21.14
CA LYS A 795 -100.50 -9.14 -20.33
C LYS A 795 -101.42 -8.22 -21.15
N ILE A 796 -100.90 -7.47 -22.13
CA ILE A 796 -101.71 -6.62 -23.01
C ILE A 796 -102.59 -7.47 -23.96
N LEU A 797 -102.07 -8.59 -24.48
CA LEU A 797 -102.83 -9.53 -25.28
C LEU A 797 -103.90 -10.27 -24.44
N GLU A 798 -103.59 -10.61 -23.19
CA GLU A 798 -104.55 -11.19 -22.24
C GLU A 798 -105.67 -10.19 -21.89
N PHE A 799 -105.34 -8.91 -21.71
CA PHE A 799 -106.29 -7.82 -21.48
C PHE A 799 -107.17 -7.54 -22.71
N GLN A 800 -106.62 -7.56 -23.93
CA GLN A 800 -107.41 -7.48 -25.17
C GLN A 800 -108.28 -8.74 -25.39
N ARG A 801 -107.90 -9.89 -24.85
CA ARG A 801 -108.70 -11.12 -24.91
C ARG A 801 -109.87 -11.11 -23.92
N THR A 802 -109.77 -10.37 -22.82
CA THR A 802 -110.89 -10.15 -21.88
C THR A 802 -111.89 -9.09 -22.35
N PHE A 803 -111.50 -8.20 -23.26
CA PHE A 803 -112.38 -7.16 -23.84
C PHE A 803 -113.11 -7.58 -25.14
N ARG A 804 -113.32 -8.89 -25.34
CA ARG A 804 -114.08 -9.47 -26.47
C ARG A 804 -115.13 -10.50 -26.02
N TYR A 805 -115.79 -10.23 -24.89
CA TYR A 805 -117.03 -10.85 -24.44
C TYR A 805 -117.90 -9.78 -23.76
#